data_AF-A0A1H3Y2B1-F1
#
_entry.id   AF-A0A1H3Y2B1-F1
#
_cell.length_a   1.000
_cell.length_b   1.000
_cell.length_c   1.000
_cell.angle_alpha   90.00
_cell.angle_beta   90.00
_cell.angle_gamma   90.00
#
_symmetry.space_group_name_H-M   'P 1'
#
loop_
_entity.id
_entity.type
_entity.pdbx_description
1 polymer ?
#
loop_
_entity_poly.entity_id
_entity_poly.type
_entity_poly.pdbx_seq_one_letter_code
_entity_poly.pdbx_strand_id
1 'polypeptide(L)'
;MEQHGNLLQGDTWRISVLTDRLFRLEYQLEGKFTDASTIHVINREFLPVDFTAAETDHQIRIETAYLALTYDGEAFTSRNLEIRLKETGAGWNFGDVYGNDEENLLGTARTLDNTNGPLPMEKGLFSRNGTATLDDSSSALLINGEVRDRTDRGWDVYFFGYGTDFAAGLRAFARLTGKTPMLPRYALGNWWSKYEKYTEESYLSLMDQFEKEQVPLSVGVIDMDWHLTKIDPRYGTGWTGFTWNREYFPDYRRFLTKLHEKGLAVTLNLHPADGIRAYESMYEAAAKIAGIDPDSGDPVPFDLSVPTLRKAYFDAVLHPYEDAGVDFWWIDWQQGTRMGQSNVDPLWLCNHYHFEDQRQRGKRAMIFSRYAGPGSHRYPVGFSGDTWSTWQSLAFQPWFTQTASNIDYGWWSHDIGGHMLGDRNDERLVRWVQFGVFSPIMRLHSSASPFFVKEPWKLEEPYRSILDDFLRIRHRLIPYLYTMSYTTWKDDIPLIRPMYYEAPQDARAYDAGNCYAFGTELITGAITEPLDPKLRMAHVSMYLPEGRYMDLLSGRVYTGGRKRNFYRRLHSIPVLLREGGILPLASEENTNARMNPETLDIYCGVGKSGSFVLFEDDGESNEYLEGGGARTRITQEYDPESGLLQIRIDPVEGDTAFVPERRRVRIHLLGVADVSGARVDPVRHEAVIDAGVIGRGACEVTWKVRLSGNDHRREVMDLITYAFIEIVTKDRIAELLHRATDAEFLQGIREMDLDPKLVDAIEEIYCD
;
A
#
# COMPACT_ATOMS: atom_id res chain seq x y z
N MET A 1 -35.46 -3.75 -28.94
CA MET A 1 -34.06 -3.45 -28.55
C MET A 1 -33.22 -2.99 -29.74
N GLU A 2 -32.44 -1.92 -29.58
CA GLU A 2 -31.41 -1.49 -30.54
C GLU A 2 -30.02 -1.92 -30.06
N GLN A 3 -29.14 -2.36 -30.97
CA GLN A 3 -27.77 -2.75 -30.67
C GLN A 3 -26.76 -1.88 -31.44
N HIS A 4 -25.84 -1.26 -30.72
CA HIS A 4 -24.74 -0.45 -31.25
C HIS A 4 -23.40 -0.92 -30.67
N GLY A 5 -22.76 -1.86 -31.36
CA GLY A 5 -21.53 -2.48 -30.86
C GLY A 5 -21.79 -3.20 -29.52
N ASN A 6 -21.14 -2.70 -28.46
CA ASN A 6 -21.25 -3.22 -27.09
C ASN A 6 -22.48 -2.72 -26.32
N LEU A 7 -23.24 -1.77 -26.87
CA LEU A 7 -24.39 -1.17 -26.22
C LEU A 7 -25.70 -1.78 -26.73
N LEU A 8 -26.57 -2.16 -25.80
CA LEU A 8 -27.95 -2.56 -26.04
C LEU A 8 -28.87 -1.55 -25.36
N GLN A 9 -29.87 -1.05 -26.07
CA GLN A 9 -30.73 0.02 -25.58
C GLN A 9 -32.21 -0.26 -25.87
N GLY A 10 -33.05 0.01 -24.87
CA GLY A 10 -34.49 0.20 -24.99
C GLY A 10 -34.89 1.64 -24.68
N ASP A 11 -36.18 1.89 -24.48
CA ASP A 11 -36.69 3.26 -24.27
C ASP A 11 -36.21 3.86 -22.93
N THR A 12 -36.13 3.05 -21.88
CA THR A 12 -35.84 3.48 -20.50
C THR A 12 -34.64 2.77 -19.89
N TRP A 13 -33.99 1.85 -20.61
CA TRP A 13 -32.82 1.12 -20.12
C TRP A 13 -31.68 1.05 -21.14
N ARG A 14 -30.44 0.94 -20.64
CA ARG A 14 -29.24 0.59 -21.42
C ARG A 14 -28.45 -0.48 -20.70
N ILE A 15 -27.88 -1.41 -21.47
CA ILE A 15 -26.90 -2.37 -20.98
C ILE A 15 -25.67 -2.27 -21.87
N SER A 16 -24.53 -1.93 -21.28
CA SER A 16 -23.24 -1.94 -21.97
C SER A 16 -22.42 -3.15 -21.56
N VAL A 17 -21.99 -3.94 -22.53
CA VAL A 17 -21.10 -5.09 -22.36
C VAL A 17 -19.66 -4.58 -22.46
N LEU A 18 -19.06 -4.20 -21.33
CA LEU A 18 -17.75 -3.54 -21.31
C LEU A 18 -16.58 -4.52 -21.40
N THR A 19 -16.74 -5.70 -20.78
CA THR A 19 -15.87 -6.87 -21.02
C THR A 19 -16.73 -8.12 -21.06
N ASP A 20 -16.12 -9.28 -21.29
CA ASP A 20 -16.81 -10.56 -21.15
C ASP A 20 -17.28 -10.85 -19.71
N ARG A 21 -16.89 -10.03 -18.73
CA ARG A 21 -17.16 -10.17 -17.28
C ARG A 21 -17.61 -8.87 -16.58
N LEU A 22 -17.83 -7.79 -17.32
CA LEU A 22 -18.22 -6.48 -16.77
C LEU A 22 -19.37 -5.89 -17.58
N PHE A 23 -20.51 -5.67 -16.92
CA PHE A 23 -21.66 -4.98 -17.49
C PHE A 23 -21.91 -3.65 -16.80
N ARG A 24 -22.29 -2.63 -17.56
CA ARG A 24 -22.93 -1.40 -17.04
C ARG A 24 -24.43 -1.50 -17.28
N LEU A 25 -25.21 -1.29 -16.24
CA LEU A 25 -26.66 -1.42 -16.21
C LEU A 25 -27.26 -0.05 -15.90
N GLU A 26 -28.01 0.51 -16.84
CA GLU A 26 -28.61 1.83 -16.67
C GLU A 26 -30.13 1.75 -16.83
N TYR A 27 -30.85 2.43 -15.95
CA TYR A 27 -32.29 2.62 -16.08
C TYR A 27 -32.65 4.08 -15.79
N GLN A 28 -33.37 4.73 -16.70
CA GLN A 28 -33.75 6.14 -16.64
C GLN A 28 -35.24 6.28 -16.96
N LEU A 29 -36.02 6.82 -16.02
CA LEU A 29 -37.49 6.90 -16.14
C LEU A 29 -37.94 7.73 -17.37
N GLU A 30 -37.18 8.76 -17.72
CA GLU A 30 -37.48 9.65 -18.84
C GLU A 30 -36.80 9.23 -20.16
N GLY A 31 -36.08 8.10 -20.18
CA GLY A 31 -35.31 7.66 -21.36
C GLY A 31 -34.12 8.56 -21.73
N LYS A 32 -33.73 9.47 -20.81
CA LYS A 32 -32.57 10.34 -20.97
C LYS A 32 -31.39 9.74 -20.22
N PHE A 33 -30.33 9.39 -20.93
CA PHE A 33 -29.11 8.91 -20.30
C PHE A 33 -27.96 9.87 -20.58
N THR A 34 -26.91 9.74 -19.78
CA THR A 34 -25.71 10.55 -19.85
C THR A 34 -24.48 9.67 -19.97
N ASP A 35 -23.63 10.02 -20.93
CA ASP A 35 -22.33 9.38 -21.14
C ASP A 35 -21.18 10.19 -20.53
N ALA A 36 -21.49 11.31 -19.85
CA ALA A 36 -20.50 12.11 -19.15
C ALA A 36 -19.74 11.29 -18.09
N SER A 37 -18.46 11.60 -17.92
CA SER A 37 -17.66 11.07 -16.82
C SER A 37 -18.30 11.44 -15.48
N THR A 38 -18.17 10.57 -14.49
CA THR A 38 -18.51 10.86 -13.09
C THR A 38 -17.24 11.02 -12.28
N ILE A 39 -17.38 11.46 -11.02
CA ILE A 39 -16.27 11.52 -10.08
C ILE A 39 -15.64 10.15 -9.78
N HIS A 40 -16.35 9.04 -10.04
CA HIS A 40 -15.82 7.69 -9.87
C HIS A 40 -15.37 7.09 -11.22
N VAL A 41 -16.26 7.06 -12.22
CA VAL A 41 -16.05 6.44 -13.54
C VAL A 41 -15.78 7.50 -14.60
N ILE A 42 -14.53 7.55 -15.06
CA ILE A 42 -14.07 8.58 -16.00
C ILE A 42 -13.95 8.08 -17.44
N ASN A 43 -13.97 6.76 -17.66
CA ASN A 43 -13.78 6.15 -18.98
C ASN A 43 -14.67 4.93 -19.17
N ARG A 44 -15.35 4.87 -20.33
CA ARG A 44 -16.22 3.74 -20.73
C ARG A 44 -15.85 3.18 -22.10
N GLU A 45 -14.73 3.61 -22.66
CA GLU A 45 -14.24 3.13 -23.95
C GLU A 45 -13.47 1.82 -23.78
N PHE A 46 -14.14 0.72 -24.14
CA PHE A 46 -13.61 -0.64 -24.14
C PHE A 46 -13.51 -1.21 -25.56
N LEU A 47 -12.69 -2.24 -25.73
CA LEU A 47 -12.63 -2.98 -27.00
C LEU A 47 -13.97 -3.67 -27.29
N PRO A 48 -14.28 -3.95 -28.57
CA PRO A 48 -15.45 -4.76 -28.92
C PRO A 48 -15.44 -6.11 -28.18
N VAL A 49 -16.61 -6.51 -27.67
CA VAL A 49 -16.79 -7.76 -26.92
C VAL A 49 -17.66 -8.72 -27.73
N ASP A 50 -17.26 -10.00 -27.77
CA ASP A 50 -18.10 -11.05 -28.34
C ASP A 50 -19.21 -11.46 -27.36
N PHE A 51 -20.45 -11.23 -27.74
CA PHE A 51 -21.63 -11.67 -26.99
C PHE A 51 -22.81 -11.93 -27.92
N THR A 52 -23.80 -12.67 -27.43
CA THR A 52 -25.10 -12.82 -28.09
C THR A 52 -26.17 -12.08 -27.30
N ALA A 53 -27.11 -11.48 -28.00
CA ALA A 53 -28.28 -10.84 -27.41
C ALA A 53 -29.54 -11.33 -28.12
N ALA A 54 -30.56 -11.71 -27.36
CA ALA A 54 -31.85 -12.14 -27.87
C ALA A 54 -32.97 -11.47 -27.08
N GLU A 55 -33.99 -10.99 -27.78
CA GLU A 55 -35.20 -10.41 -27.20
C GLU A 55 -36.39 -11.29 -27.59
N THR A 56 -37.19 -11.67 -26.59
CA THR A 56 -38.47 -12.35 -26.74
C THR A 56 -39.57 -11.45 -26.17
N ASP A 57 -40.84 -11.79 -26.39
CA ASP A 57 -41.99 -10.99 -25.94
C ASP A 57 -42.00 -10.63 -24.44
N HIS A 58 -41.22 -11.34 -23.61
CA HIS A 58 -41.19 -11.17 -22.15
C HIS A 58 -39.79 -11.12 -21.55
N GLN A 59 -38.71 -11.21 -22.35
CA GLN A 59 -37.36 -11.38 -21.81
C GLN A 59 -36.26 -11.04 -22.82
N ILE A 60 -35.30 -10.27 -22.35
CA ILE A 60 -33.99 -9.97 -22.94
C ILE A 60 -32.96 -10.91 -22.30
N ARG A 61 -32.15 -11.54 -23.14
CA ARG A 61 -31.02 -12.38 -22.72
C ARG A 61 -29.74 -11.89 -23.37
N ILE A 62 -28.69 -11.73 -22.56
CA ILE A 62 -27.36 -11.37 -23.03
C ILE A 62 -26.38 -12.42 -22.52
N GLU A 63 -25.58 -13.00 -23.41
CA GLU A 63 -24.59 -14.00 -23.05
C GLU A 63 -23.21 -13.66 -23.59
N THR A 64 -22.23 -13.59 -22.68
CA THR A 64 -20.80 -13.57 -23.00
C THR A 64 -20.20 -14.96 -22.77
N ALA A 65 -18.88 -15.07 -22.89
CA ALA A 65 -18.15 -16.27 -22.48
C ALA A 65 -18.35 -16.63 -20.99
N TYR A 66 -18.54 -15.63 -20.10
CA TYR A 66 -18.56 -15.83 -18.65
C TYR A 66 -19.88 -15.45 -17.98
N LEU A 67 -20.69 -14.58 -18.59
CA LEU A 67 -21.91 -14.04 -17.99
C LEU A 67 -23.15 -14.42 -18.79
N ALA A 68 -24.25 -14.64 -18.08
CA ALA A 68 -25.60 -14.72 -18.63
C ALA A 68 -26.50 -13.73 -17.89
N LEU A 69 -26.97 -12.69 -18.57
CA LEU A 69 -27.93 -11.73 -18.05
C LEU A 69 -29.32 -12.06 -18.57
N THR A 70 -30.30 -11.99 -17.67
CA THR A 70 -31.72 -12.11 -17.96
C THR A 70 -32.44 -10.87 -17.44
N TYR A 71 -33.23 -10.23 -18.31
CA TYR A 71 -33.94 -8.99 -18.00
C TYR A 71 -35.31 -8.94 -18.69
N ASP A 72 -36.35 -8.32 -18.11
CA ASP A 72 -37.69 -8.23 -18.75
C ASP A 72 -37.96 -6.90 -19.48
N GLY A 73 -37.07 -5.91 -19.39
CA GLY A 73 -37.25 -4.59 -20.02
C GLY A 73 -37.92 -3.54 -19.14
N GLU A 74 -38.37 -3.89 -17.93
CA GLU A 74 -39.07 -3.00 -17.00
C GLU A 74 -38.13 -2.40 -15.94
N ALA A 75 -38.62 -1.51 -15.08
CA ALA A 75 -37.80 -0.94 -13.99
C ALA A 75 -37.05 -2.03 -13.19
N PHE A 76 -35.76 -1.81 -12.91
CA PHE A 76 -34.91 -2.82 -12.26
C PHE A 76 -35.43 -3.21 -10.87
N THR A 77 -35.54 -4.52 -10.64
CA THR A 77 -35.91 -5.16 -9.38
C THR A 77 -35.17 -6.49 -9.21
N SER A 78 -35.17 -7.03 -8.00
CA SER A 78 -34.57 -8.34 -7.71
C SER A 78 -35.29 -9.52 -8.37
N ARG A 79 -36.44 -9.30 -9.02
CA ARG A 79 -37.21 -10.37 -9.69
C ARG A 79 -37.04 -10.38 -11.20
N ASN A 80 -36.59 -9.27 -11.79
CA ASN A 80 -36.57 -9.10 -13.23
C ASN A 80 -35.20 -8.83 -13.82
N LEU A 81 -34.17 -8.53 -13.02
CA LEU A 81 -32.80 -8.38 -13.50
C LEU A 81 -31.87 -9.33 -12.74
N GLU A 82 -31.48 -10.41 -13.41
CA GLU A 82 -30.56 -11.43 -12.91
C GLU A 82 -29.31 -11.47 -13.80
N ILE A 83 -28.13 -11.56 -13.19
CA ILE A 83 -26.88 -11.88 -13.88
C ILE A 83 -26.27 -13.11 -13.22
N ARG A 84 -25.92 -14.12 -14.03
CA ARG A 84 -25.26 -15.33 -13.57
C ARG A 84 -23.83 -15.40 -14.07
N LEU A 85 -22.90 -15.64 -13.15
CA LEU A 85 -21.55 -16.05 -13.47
C LEU A 85 -21.56 -17.53 -13.87
N LYS A 86 -21.29 -17.83 -15.14
CA LYS A 86 -21.42 -19.18 -15.72
C LYS A 86 -20.48 -20.19 -15.07
N GLU A 87 -19.29 -19.76 -14.66
CA GLU A 87 -18.25 -20.61 -14.07
C GLU A 87 -18.69 -21.20 -12.72
N THR A 88 -19.20 -20.36 -11.81
CA THR A 88 -19.59 -20.76 -10.45
C THR A 88 -21.08 -21.09 -10.34
N GLY A 89 -21.89 -20.63 -11.30
CA GLY A 89 -23.34 -20.63 -11.22
C GLY A 89 -23.91 -19.57 -10.28
N ALA A 90 -23.07 -18.71 -9.69
CA ALA A 90 -23.50 -17.65 -8.78
C ALA A 90 -24.44 -16.68 -9.52
N GLY A 91 -25.62 -16.48 -8.95
CA GLY A 91 -26.62 -15.54 -9.44
C GLY A 91 -26.60 -14.27 -8.61
N TRP A 92 -26.66 -13.14 -9.30
CA TRP A 92 -26.84 -11.82 -8.71
C TRP A 92 -28.18 -11.25 -9.17
N ASN A 93 -28.97 -10.72 -8.24
CA ASN A 93 -30.27 -10.11 -8.54
C ASN A 93 -30.26 -8.64 -8.13
N PHE A 94 -30.70 -7.73 -9.01
CA PHE A 94 -30.64 -6.30 -8.71
C PHE A 94 -31.29 -5.92 -7.37
N GLY A 95 -30.54 -5.26 -6.48
CA GLY A 95 -31.02 -4.76 -5.20
C GLY A 95 -31.25 -5.80 -4.09
N ASP A 96 -30.97 -7.09 -4.32
CA ASP A 96 -31.03 -8.12 -3.28
C ASP A 96 -29.79 -8.06 -2.37
N VAL A 97 -29.94 -7.55 -1.15
CA VAL A 97 -28.81 -7.41 -0.23
C VAL A 97 -28.38 -8.77 0.35
N TYR A 98 -29.33 -9.63 0.71
CA TYR A 98 -29.04 -10.89 1.39
C TYR A 98 -28.41 -11.92 0.45
N GLY A 99 -28.83 -11.95 -0.81
CA GLY A 99 -28.27 -12.87 -1.81
C GLY A 99 -26.92 -12.43 -2.39
N ASN A 100 -26.67 -11.12 -2.50
CA ASN A 100 -25.52 -10.62 -3.26
C ASN A 100 -24.32 -10.20 -2.40
N ASP A 101 -24.57 -9.66 -1.21
CA ASP A 101 -23.56 -8.87 -0.50
C ASP A 101 -22.92 -9.58 0.69
N GLU A 102 -23.50 -10.68 1.17
CA GLU A 102 -23.02 -11.41 2.36
C GLU A 102 -21.60 -11.97 2.20
N GLU A 103 -21.14 -12.12 0.97
CA GLU A 103 -19.85 -12.73 0.62
C GLU A 103 -18.81 -11.74 0.07
N ASN A 104 -19.07 -10.41 0.14
CA ASN A 104 -18.12 -9.41 -0.34
C ASN A 104 -16.80 -9.48 0.44
N LEU A 105 -15.67 -9.41 -0.27
CA LEU A 105 -14.32 -9.44 0.33
C LEU A 105 -13.89 -8.07 0.89
N LEU A 106 -14.80 -7.09 0.83
CA LEU A 106 -14.66 -5.72 1.33
C LEU A 106 -13.53 -4.95 0.64
N GLY A 107 -13.52 -3.63 0.79
CA GLY A 107 -12.48 -2.75 0.29
C GLY A 107 -11.76 -2.07 1.45
N THR A 108 -11.99 -0.76 1.57
CA THR A 108 -11.45 0.06 2.66
C THR A 108 -12.54 0.90 3.33
N ALA A 109 -12.17 1.78 4.26
CA ALA A 109 -13.03 2.79 4.83
C ALA A 109 -12.34 4.17 4.73
N ARG A 110 -13.13 5.25 4.81
CA ARG A 110 -12.61 6.63 4.83
C ARG A 110 -11.49 6.83 5.85
N THR A 111 -11.70 6.33 7.07
CA THR A 111 -10.78 6.50 8.20
C THR A 111 -11.06 5.55 9.35
N LEU A 112 -10.05 5.36 10.19
CA LEU A 112 -9.99 4.69 11.48
C LEU A 112 -9.90 5.72 12.64
N ASP A 113 -10.24 7.00 12.42
CA ASP A 113 -10.22 8.02 13.47
C ASP A 113 -10.99 7.57 14.72
N ASN A 114 -10.38 7.78 15.88
CA ASN A 114 -10.94 7.46 17.19
C ASN A 114 -11.31 5.98 17.38
N THR A 115 -10.74 5.07 16.59
CA THR A 115 -11.03 3.63 16.68
C THR A 115 -9.98 2.83 17.44
N ASN A 116 -10.44 1.75 18.07
CA ASN A 116 -9.63 0.75 18.73
C ASN A 116 -9.78 -0.60 18.01
N GLY A 117 -9.15 -0.73 16.85
CA GLY A 117 -9.28 -1.90 15.98
C GLY A 117 -10.47 -1.84 15.02
N PRO A 118 -11.23 -2.95 14.84
CA PRO A 118 -12.18 -3.06 13.73
C PRO A 118 -13.32 -2.04 13.73
N LEU A 119 -13.74 -1.66 12.52
CA LEU A 119 -14.96 -0.89 12.23
C LEU A 119 -15.61 -1.38 10.92
N PRO A 120 -16.86 -0.97 10.62
CA PRO A 120 -17.52 -1.34 9.37
C PRO A 120 -16.77 -0.84 8.13
N MET A 121 -16.43 -1.75 7.22
CA MET A 121 -15.73 -1.44 5.97
C MET A 121 -16.70 -1.18 4.82
N GLU A 122 -16.28 -0.42 3.81
CA GLU A 122 -17.02 -0.32 2.55
C GLU A 122 -16.77 -1.54 1.65
N LYS A 123 -17.67 -1.76 0.69
CA LYS A 123 -17.58 -2.89 -0.24
C LYS A 123 -16.40 -2.73 -1.20
N GLY A 124 -15.78 -3.85 -1.53
CA GLY A 124 -14.78 -3.96 -2.60
C GLY A 124 -15.39 -4.50 -3.89
N LEU A 125 -14.54 -4.69 -4.89
CA LEU A 125 -14.90 -5.17 -6.23
C LEU A 125 -15.04 -6.70 -6.33
N PHE A 126 -14.86 -7.41 -5.22
CA PHE A 126 -14.74 -8.87 -5.20
C PHE A 126 -15.53 -9.50 -4.06
N SER A 127 -15.90 -10.77 -4.25
CA SER A 127 -16.65 -11.57 -3.30
C SER A 127 -16.24 -13.05 -3.40
N ARG A 128 -16.64 -13.87 -2.43
CA ARG A 128 -16.42 -15.32 -2.46
C ARG A 128 -17.23 -16.03 -3.55
N ASN A 129 -18.44 -15.55 -3.87
CA ASN A 129 -19.26 -16.08 -4.97
C ASN A 129 -18.80 -15.59 -6.37
N GLY A 130 -17.85 -14.66 -6.43
CA GLY A 130 -17.23 -14.19 -7.68
C GLY A 130 -17.92 -12.99 -8.34
N THR A 131 -18.89 -12.38 -7.66
CA THR A 131 -19.69 -11.26 -8.18
C THR A 131 -19.72 -10.06 -7.23
N ALA A 132 -19.55 -8.85 -7.75
CA ALA A 132 -19.71 -7.62 -6.98
C ALA A 132 -20.31 -6.51 -7.85
N THR A 133 -20.69 -5.40 -7.22
CA THR A 133 -21.22 -4.23 -7.93
C THR A 133 -20.62 -2.93 -7.44
N LEU A 134 -20.49 -1.99 -8.36
CA LEU A 134 -20.21 -0.58 -8.09
C LEU A 134 -21.43 0.25 -8.51
N ASP A 135 -22.03 0.97 -7.57
CA ASP A 135 -23.13 1.89 -7.84
C ASP A 135 -22.61 3.31 -8.10
N ASP A 136 -22.85 3.80 -9.32
CA ASP A 136 -22.45 5.14 -9.79
C ASP A 136 -23.68 6.07 -9.98
N SER A 137 -24.86 5.64 -9.51
CA SER A 137 -26.14 6.30 -9.80
C SER A 137 -26.24 7.72 -9.25
N SER A 138 -25.63 7.97 -8.09
CA SER A 138 -25.67 9.28 -7.40
C SER A 138 -24.39 10.10 -7.54
N SER A 139 -23.38 9.60 -8.26
CA SER A 139 -22.10 10.30 -8.40
C SER A 139 -22.26 11.58 -9.22
N ALA A 140 -21.60 12.65 -8.78
CA ALA A 140 -21.53 13.88 -9.53
C ALA A 140 -20.81 13.69 -10.88
N LEU A 141 -21.17 14.53 -11.85
CA LEU A 141 -20.56 14.54 -13.18
C LEU A 141 -19.24 15.32 -13.15
N LEU A 142 -18.26 14.85 -13.92
CA LEU A 142 -16.99 15.53 -14.18
C LEU A 142 -16.95 15.91 -15.66
N ILE A 143 -17.18 17.19 -15.97
CA ILE A 143 -17.28 17.69 -17.35
C ILE A 143 -16.20 18.73 -17.57
N ASN A 144 -15.26 18.43 -18.48
CA ASN A 144 -14.11 19.30 -18.78
C ASN A 144 -13.30 19.71 -17.53
N GLY A 145 -13.13 18.79 -16.58
CA GLY A 145 -12.44 19.03 -15.32
C GLY A 145 -13.25 19.76 -14.25
N GLU A 146 -14.52 20.09 -14.51
CA GLU A 146 -15.40 20.73 -13.53
C GLU A 146 -16.46 19.75 -13.02
N VAL A 147 -16.65 19.76 -11.70
CA VAL A 147 -17.66 18.93 -11.03
C VAL A 147 -19.04 19.59 -11.10
N ARG A 148 -20.07 18.79 -11.40
CA ARG A 148 -21.48 19.23 -11.43
C ARG A 148 -22.38 18.18 -10.80
N ASP A 149 -23.35 18.61 -10.01
CA ASP A 149 -24.35 17.68 -9.46
C ASP A 149 -25.09 16.94 -10.58
N ARG A 150 -25.27 15.64 -10.40
CA ARG A 150 -26.12 14.82 -11.28
C ARG A 150 -27.58 15.06 -10.91
N THR A 151 -28.39 15.44 -11.89
CA THR A 151 -29.82 15.76 -11.67
C THR A 151 -30.76 14.68 -12.20
N ASP A 152 -30.27 13.83 -13.12
CA ASP A 152 -31.01 12.69 -13.65
C ASP A 152 -31.29 11.66 -12.57
N ARG A 153 -32.51 11.12 -12.53
CA ARG A 153 -32.94 10.10 -11.56
C ARG A 153 -33.03 8.74 -12.23
N GLY A 154 -32.21 7.80 -11.77
CA GLY A 154 -32.17 6.46 -12.31
C GLY A 154 -31.09 5.62 -11.67
N TRP A 155 -30.79 4.48 -12.31
CA TRP A 155 -29.73 3.57 -11.92
C TRP A 155 -28.59 3.62 -12.94
N ASP A 156 -27.36 3.50 -12.45
CA ASP A 156 -26.11 3.39 -13.21
C ASP A 156 -25.16 2.48 -12.41
N VAL A 157 -25.28 1.17 -12.62
CA VAL A 157 -24.62 0.14 -11.81
C VAL A 157 -23.68 -0.69 -12.67
N TYR A 158 -22.46 -0.90 -12.19
CA TYR A 158 -21.47 -1.75 -12.83
C TYR A 158 -21.43 -3.09 -12.12
N PHE A 159 -21.71 -4.16 -12.85
CA PHE A 159 -21.62 -5.53 -12.36
C PHE A 159 -20.28 -6.16 -12.74
N PHE A 160 -19.52 -6.59 -11.74
CA PHE A 160 -18.24 -7.26 -11.86
C PHE A 160 -18.44 -8.76 -11.61
N GLY A 161 -18.30 -9.59 -12.64
CA GLY A 161 -18.36 -11.05 -12.54
C GLY A 161 -17.02 -11.69 -12.87
N TYR A 162 -15.98 -11.33 -12.12
CA TYR A 162 -14.61 -11.77 -12.37
C TYR A 162 -14.26 -13.11 -11.73
N GLY A 163 -15.15 -13.71 -10.93
CA GLY A 163 -14.85 -14.96 -10.25
C GLY A 163 -13.64 -14.80 -9.35
N THR A 164 -12.61 -15.59 -9.63
CA THR A 164 -11.32 -15.53 -8.94
C THR A 164 -10.21 -14.81 -9.72
N ASP A 165 -10.52 -14.22 -10.89
CA ASP A 165 -9.55 -13.42 -11.67
C ASP A 165 -9.51 -11.96 -11.18
N PHE A 166 -9.04 -11.78 -9.95
CA PHE A 166 -8.97 -10.48 -9.30
C PHE A 166 -8.11 -9.48 -10.08
N ALA A 167 -7.02 -9.95 -10.72
CA ALA A 167 -6.14 -9.10 -11.51
C ALA A 167 -6.84 -8.54 -12.76
N ALA A 168 -7.64 -9.34 -13.47
CA ALA A 168 -8.45 -8.82 -14.57
C ALA A 168 -9.53 -7.84 -14.10
N GLY A 169 -10.14 -8.10 -12.93
CA GLY A 169 -11.10 -7.20 -12.32
C GLY A 169 -10.49 -5.84 -11.97
N LEU A 170 -9.30 -5.80 -11.37
CA LEU A 170 -8.57 -4.57 -11.08
C LEU A 170 -8.18 -3.82 -12.36
N ARG A 171 -7.68 -4.50 -13.40
CA ARG A 171 -7.40 -3.87 -14.70
C ARG A 171 -8.65 -3.25 -15.32
N ALA A 172 -9.80 -3.90 -15.23
CA ALA A 172 -11.06 -3.36 -15.73
C ALA A 172 -11.52 -2.15 -14.90
N PHE A 173 -11.36 -2.20 -13.58
CA PHE A 173 -11.64 -1.07 -12.70
C PHE A 173 -10.71 0.12 -12.98
N ALA A 174 -9.40 -0.09 -13.10
CA ALA A 174 -8.44 0.95 -13.48
C ALA A 174 -8.73 1.50 -14.89
N ARG A 175 -9.22 0.68 -15.82
CA ARG A 175 -9.68 1.16 -17.13
C ARG A 175 -10.93 2.05 -17.00
N LEU A 176 -11.89 1.69 -16.15
CA LEU A 176 -13.10 2.48 -15.88
C LEU A 176 -12.80 3.81 -15.19
N THR A 177 -11.91 3.75 -14.21
CA THR A 177 -11.74 4.80 -13.19
C THR A 177 -10.40 5.49 -13.30
N GLY A 178 -9.53 5.15 -14.25
CA GLY A 178 -8.17 5.71 -14.35
C GLY A 178 -7.14 4.90 -13.56
N LYS A 179 -5.88 5.04 -13.96
CA LYS A 179 -4.74 4.33 -13.35
C LYS A 179 -4.28 5.00 -12.07
N THR A 180 -3.73 4.19 -11.18
CA THR A 180 -2.90 4.67 -10.07
C THR A 180 -1.59 5.24 -10.62
N PRO A 181 -1.26 6.52 -10.39
CA PRO A 181 -0.01 7.13 -10.88
C PRO A 181 1.21 6.59 -10.14
N MET A 182 2.40 6.69 -10.74
CA MET A 182 3.65 6.43 -10.02
C MET A 182 3.86 7.48 -8.92
N LEU A 183 4.38 7.04 -7.79
CA LEU A 183 4.78 7.95 -6.73
C LEU A 183 6.14 8.59 -7.03
N PRO A 184 6.42 9.80 -6.51
CA PRO A 184 7.78 10.29 -6.36
C PRO A 184 8.61 9.28 -5.55
N ARG A 185 9.87 9.03 -5.93
CA ARG A 185 10.72 8.00 -5.27
C ARG A 185 10.87 8.27 -3.78
N TYR A 186 10.99 9.54 -3.39
CA TYR A 186 11.14 9.94 -1.98
C TYR A 186 9.96 9.49 -1.10
N ALA A 187 8.76 9.28 -1.66
CA ALA A 187 7.59 8.84 -0.91
C ALA A 187 7.76 7.43 -0.32
N LEU A 188 8.68 6.63 -0.88
CA LEU A 188 8.87 5.24 -0.50
C LEU A 188 9.85 5.06 0.66
N GLY A 189 10.55 6.10 1.12
CA GLY A 189 11.43 6.02 2.28
C GLY A 189 10.68 6.17 3.62
N ASN A 190 11.43 6.49 4.68
CA ASN A 190 10.86 6.79 6.00
C ASN A 190 10.37 8.24 6.06
N TRP A 191 9.17 8.44 6.61
CA TRP A 191 8.60 9.77 6.87
C TRP A 191 8.61 10.03 8.37
N TRP A 192 9.10 11.20 8.77
CA TRP A 192 8.97 11.67 10.13
C TRP A 192 7.78 12.61 10.27
N SER A 193 6.83 12.25 11.12
CA SER A 193 5.69 13.08 11.48
C SER A 193 5.37 12.92 12.97
N LYS A 194 4.87 14.00 13.56
CA LYS A 194 4.25 14.00 14.89
C LYS A 194 3.43 15.28 14.98
N TYR A 195 2.22 15.19 15.50
CA TYR A 195 1.50 16.39 15.92
C TYR A 195 2.26 16.96 17.10
N GLU A 196 3.09 17.97 16.87
CA GLU A 196 4.00 18.53 17.85
C GLU A 196 4.29 19.99 17.48
N LYS A 197 4.46 20.82 18.51
CA LYS A 197 4.76 22.25 18.38
C LYS A 197 6.23 22.47 18.04
N TYR A 198 6.62 22.00 16.87
CA TYR A 198 7.98 22.16 16.38
C TYR A 198 8.31 23.64 16.14
N THR A 199 9.54 24.00 16.49
CA THR A 199 10.19 25.23 16.04
C THR A 199 11.22 24.87 14.98
N GLU A 200 11.71 25.85 14.22
CA GLU A 200 12.81 25.63 13.29
C GLU A 200 13.99 24.93 14.00
N GLU A 201 14.37 25.40 15.18
CA GLU A 201 15.48 24.85 15.95
C GLU A 201 15.23 23.39 16.39
N SER A 202 14.06 23.10 16.96
CA SER A 202 13.78 21.76 17.48
C SER A 202 13.62 20.72 16.37
N TYR A 203 13.02 21.10 15.24
CA TYR A 203 12.87 20.21 14.09
C TYR A 203 14.21 19.95 13.39
N LEU A 204 15.02 20.98 13.16
CA LEU A 204 16.35 20.78 12.54
C LEU A 204 17.28 19.96 13.43
N SER A 205 17.27 20.21 14.75
CA SER A 205 18.05 19.41 15.71
C SER A 205 17.62 17.94 15.71
N LEU A 206 16.33 17.67 15.52
CA LEU A 206 15.81 16.33 15.36
C LEU A 206 16.33 15.68 14.07
N MET A 207 16.33 16.40 12.94
CA MET A 207 16.87 15.88 11.68
C MET A 207 18.39 15.63 11.77
N ASP A 208 19.15 16.50 12.44
CA ASP A 208 20.57 16.30 12.71
C ASP A 208 20.82 15.04 13.56
N GLN A 209 19.93 14.76 14.51
CA GLN A 209 20.02 13.56 15.34
C GLN A 209 19.71 12.29 14.53
N PHE A 210 18.73 12.29 13.62
CA PHE A 210 18.51 11.17 12.70
C PHE A 210 19.73 10.89 11.81
N GLU A 211 20.35 11.93 11.28
CA GLU A 211 21.58 11.84 10.48
C GLU A 211 22.73 11.24 11.31
N LYS A 212 22.92 11.71 12.55
CA LYS A 212 23.92 11.19 13.48
C LYS A 212 23.72 9.72 13.83
N GLU A 213 22.47 9.30 14.00
CA GLU A 213 22.09 7.91 14.29
C GLU A 213 22.10 7.02 13.03
N GLN A 214 22.40 7.60 11.86
CA GLN A 214 22.42 6.91 10.57
C GLN A 214 21.09 6.20 10.29
N VAL A 215 19.98 6.85 10.66
CA VAL A 215 18.62 6.40 10.37
C VAL A 215 18.07 7.30 9.27
N PRO A 216 17.99 6.82 8.04
CA PRO A 216 17.65 7.67 6.90
C PRO A 216 16.17 8.07 6.95
N LEU A 217 15.90 9.32 6.56
CA LEU A 217 14.57 9.87 6.34
C LEU A 217 14.49 10.37 4.89
N SER A 218 13.26 10.49 4.39
CA SER A 218 12.96 10.93 3.02
C SER A 218 11.91 12.02 2.94
N VAL A 219 11.04 12.09 3.95
CA VAL A 219 9.98 13.09 4.05
C VAL A 219 9.93 13.68 5.47
N GLY A 220 9.98 15.00 5.54
CA GLY A 220 9.69 15.78 6.74
C GLY A 220 8.26 16.28 6.70
N VAL A 221 7.43 15.86 7.67
CA VAL A 221 6.06 16.31 7.83
C VAL A 221 5.99 17.33 8.96
N ILE A 222 5.36 18.48 8.70
CA ILE A 222 5.10 19.50 9.71
C ILE A 222 3.59 19.63 9.88
N ASP A 223 3.14 19.39 11.11
CA ASP A 223 1.73 19.42 11.49
C ASP A 223 1.23 20.85 11.76
N MET A 224 -0.01 21.00 12.22
CA MET A 224 -0.79 22.23 12.46
C MET A 224 -0.01 23.49 12.82
N ASP A 225 0.97 23.39 13.72
CA ASP A 225 1.64 24.55 14.31
C ASP A 225 2.61 25.28 13.35
N TRP A 226 2.76 24.82 12.10
CA TRP A 226 3.42 25.62 11.06
C TRP A 226 2.69 26.94 10.83
N HIS A 227 1.36 26.99 10.99
CA HIS A 227 0.55 28.19 10.90
C HIS A 227 0.11 28.73 12.27
N LEU A 228 -0.49 29.92 12.28
CA LEU A 228 -1.05 30.52 13.49
C LEU A 228 -2.25 29.67 14.00
N THR A 229 -2.10 29.04 15.16
CA THR A 229 -3.17 28.29 15.86
C THR A 229 -3.79 29.06 17.02
N LYS A 230 -3.12 30.12 17.49
CA LYS A 230 -3.64 31.08 18.47
C LYS A 230 -4.02 32.37 17.76
N ILE A 231 -5.32 32.56 17.56
CA ILE A 231 -5.88 33.70 16.82
C ILE A 231 -6.89 34.45 17.67
N ASP A 232 -7.24 35.66 17.26
CA ASP A 232 -8.34 36.42 17.85
C ASP A 232 -9.66 35.64 17.66
N PRO A 233 -10.40 35.31 18.73
CA PRO A 233 -11.65 34.53 18.65
C PRO A 233 -12.71 35.12 17.72
N ARG A 234 -12.64 36.42 17.40
CA ARG A 234 -13.55 37.03 16.41
C ARG A 234 -13.42 36.42 15.02
N TYR A 235 -12.30 35.77 14.71
CA TYR A 235 -12.06 35.07 13.45
C TYR A 235 -12.35 33.57 13.53
N GLY A 236 -12.84 33.05 14.67
CA GLY A 236 -13.16 31.63 14.85
C GLY A 236 -12.06 30.85 15.57
N THR A 237 -11.82 29.60 15.14
CA THR A 237 -10.84 28.70 15.78
C THR A 237 -9.51 28.68 15.02
N GLY A 238 -8.40 28.35 15.68
CA GLY A 238 -7.12 28.17 15.02
C GLY A 238 -6.95 26.84 14.28
N TRP A 239 -8.03 26.11 13.99
CA TRP A 239 -7.97 24.82 13.29
C TRP A 239 -7.66 24.99 11.81
N THR A 240 -8.29 25.96 11.15
CA THR A 240 -7.88 26.39 9.80
C THR A 240 -6.75 27.41 9.91
N GLY A 241 -5.79 27.45 9.00
CA GLY A 241 -4.86 28.57 8.95
C GLY A 241 -3.80 28.43 7.86
N PHE A 242 -3.26 29.57 7.44
CA PHE A 242 -2.31 29.61 6.33
C PHE A 242 -1.10 30.50 6.57
N THR A 243 -1.14 31.40 7.54
CA THR A 243 -0.03 32.29 7.86
C THR A 243 0.98 31.57 8.73
N TRP A 244 2.21 31.45 8.23
CA TRP A 244 3.33 30.89 8.98
C TRP A 244 3.48 31.52 10.36
N ASN A 245 3.58 30.67 11.37
CA ASN A 245 3.87 31.10 12.73
C ASN A 245 5.34 31.51 12.85
N ARG A 246 5.60 32.81 12.76
CA ARG A 246 6.96 33.38 12.82
C ARG A 246 7.63 33.28 14.19
N GLU A 247 6.90 32.94 15.25
CA GLU A 247 7.50 32.62 16.55
C GLU A 247 8.21 31.26 16.48
N TYR A 248 7.62 30.29 15.78
CA TYR A 248 8.17 28.94 15.64
C TYR A 248 9.10 28.82 14.45
N PHE A 249 8.77 29.48 13.34
CA PHE A 249 9.54 29.50 12.09
C PHE A 249 9.83 30.94 11.65
N PRO A 250 10.78 31.63 12.29
CA PRO A 250 11.12 33.02 11.96
C PRO A 250 11.41 33.24 10.47
N ASP A 251 12.12 32.29 9.84
CA ASP A 251 12.37 32.26 8.41
C ASP A 251 12.04 30.88 7.82
N TYR A 252 10.76 30.67 7.48
CA TYR A 252 10.30 29.41 6.92
C TYR A 252 10.98 29.05 5.59
N ARG A 253 11.39 30.03 4.77
CA ARG A 253 12.04 29.74 3.48
C ARG A 253 13.42 29.13 3.69
N ARG A 254 14.19 29.70 4.62
CA ARG A 254 15.46 29.11 5.07
C ARG A 254 15.24 27.73 5.70
N PHE A 255 14.21 27.56 6.52
CA PHE A 255 13.89 26.26 7.12
C PHE A 255 13.62 25.20 6.05
N LEU A 256 12.75 25.47 5.07
CA LEU A 256 12.46 24.55 3.96
C LEU A 256 13.72 24.24 3.14
N THR A 257 14.54 25.26 2.84
CA THR A 257 15.82 25.08 2.13
C THR A 257 16.74 24.10 2.88
N LYS A 258 16.89 24.24 4.20
CA LYS A 258 17.72 23.34 5.02
C LYS A 258 17.19 21.90 5.02
N LEU A 259 15.88 21.70 4.98
CA LEU A 259 15.30 20.36 4.87
C LEU A 259 15.61 19.73 3.50
N HIS A 260 15.53 20.51 2.43
CA HIS A 260 15.91 20.08 1.09
C HIS A 260 17.41 19.78 0.95
N GLU A 261 18.28 20.58 1.58
CA GLU A 261 19.73 20.33 1.66
C GLU A 261 20.05 18.99 2.37
N LYS A 262 19.17 18.57 3.29
CA LYS A 262 19.22 17.25 3.95
C LYS A 262 18.55 16.13 3.13
N GLY A 263 18.08 16.41 1.92
CA GLY A 263 17.47 15.43 1.01
C GLY A 263 16.01 15.09 1.32
N LEU A 264 15.35 15.82 2.21
CA LEU A 264 13.96 15.57 2.59
C LEU A 264 13.00 16.26 1.63
N ALA A 265 11.94 15.58 1.19
CA ALA A 265 10.74 16.27 0.71
C ALA A 265 9.92 16.80 1.90
N VAL A 266 9.17 17.88 1.71
CA VAL A 266 8.46 18.57 2.78
C VAL A 266 6.97 18.64 2.48
N THR A 267 6.16 18.34 3.49
CA THR A 267 4.72 18.50 3.45
C THR A 267 4.19 19.17 4.72
N LEU A 268 3.12 19.94 4.55
CA LEU A 268 2.44 20.68 5.61
C LEU A 268 1.00 20.17 5.74
N ASN A 269 0.54 20.03 6.98
CA ASN A 269 -0.86 19.73 7.28
C ASN A 269 -1.79 20.90 6.89
N LEU A 270 -2.94 20.58 6.29
CA LEU A 270 -3.99 21.51 5.92
C LEU A 270 -5.36 21.06 6.45
N HIS A 271 -6.04 22.00 7.11
CA HIS A 271 -7.48 21.96 7.33
C HIS A 271 -8.16 23.21 6.74
N PRO A 272 -8.49 23.24 5.46
CA PRO A 272 -8.94 24.48 4.81
C PRO A 272 -10.40 24.89 5.11
N ALA A 273 -11.06 24.24 6.08
CA ALA A 273 -12.50 24.27 6.30
C ALA A 273 -13.11 25.68 6.45
N ASP A 274 -12.47 26.56 7.22
CA ASP A 274 -13.01 27.88 7.58
C ASP A 274 -12.65 28.98 6.55
N GLY A 275 -12.00 28.62 5.44
CA GLY A 275 -11.57 29.57 4.42
C GLY A 275 -10.42 30.49 4.84
N ILE A 276 -10.17 31.52 4.04
CA ILE A 276 -9.05 32.46 4.21
C ILE A 276 -9.55 33.70 4.93
N ARG A 277 -9.08 33.92 6.16
CA ARG A 277 -9.63 34.92 7.08
C ARG A 277 -8.85 36.22 7.05
N ALA A 278 -9.48 37.33 7.47
CA ALA A 278 -8.92 38.68 7.31
C ALA A 278 -7.57 38.94 8.01
N TYR A 279 -7.19 38.15 9.01
CA TYR A 279 -5.87 38.26 9.66
C TYR A 279 -4.75 37.56 8.87
N GLU A 280 -5.10 36.71 7.91
CA GLU A 280 -4.14 35.91 7.16
C GLU A 280 -3.29 36.81 6.25
N SER A 281 -1.99 36.57 6.21
CA SER A 281 -1.01 37.38 5.48
C SER A 281 -1.28 37.48 3.96
N MET A 282 -1.99 36.50 3.39
CA MET A 282 -2.39 36.47 1.98
C MET A 282 -3.84 36.91 1.73
N TYR A 283 -4.60 37.28 2.78
CA TYR A 283 -6.03 37.56 2.66
C TYR A 283 -6.36 38.62 1.61
N GLU A 284 -5.62 39.73 1.57
CA GLU A 284 -5.90 40.81 0.62
C GLU A 284 -5.79 40.33 -0.84
N ALA A 285 -4.80 39.49 -1.15
CA ALA A 285 -4.64 38.91 -2.47
C ALA A 285 -5.77 37.91 -2.79
N ALA A 286 -6.09 37.03 -1.84
CA ALA A 286 -7.16 36.04 -1.98
C ALA A 286 -8.54 36.70 -2.16
N ALA A 287 -8.87 37.71 -1.35
CA ALA A 287 -10.13 38.45 -1.41
C ALA A 287 -10.30 39.15 -2.77
N LYS A 288 -9.24 39.80 -3.29
CA LYS A 288 -9.26 40.41 -4.63
C LYS A 288 -9.53 39.38 -5.73
N ILE A 289 -8.91 38.20 -5.67
CA ILE A 289 -9.15 37.12 -6.64
C ILE A 289 -10.58 36.60 -6.53
N ALA A 290 -11.09 36.45 -5.31
CA ALA A 290 -12.44 35.99 -5.02
C ALA A 290 -13.54 37.03 -5.33
N GLY A 291 -13.18 38.29 -5.61
CA GLY A 291 -14.14 39.38 -5.81
C GLY A 291 -14.77 39.90 -4.52
N ILE A 292 -14.11 39.69 -3.38
CA ILE A 292 -14.51 40.17 -2.05
C ILE A 292 -13.74 41.47 -1.76
N ASP A 293 -14.43 42.47 -1.21
CA ASP A 293 -13.80 43.71 -0.75
C ASP A 293 -12.84 43.40 0.41
N PRO A 294 -11.51 43.60 0.26
CA PRO A 294 -10.56 43.32 1.33
C PRO A 294 -10.80 44.15 2.61
N ASP A 295 -11.47 45.31 2.50
CA ASP A 295 -11.77 46.15 3.66
C ASP A 295 -13.02 45.69 4.44
N SER A 296 -13.81 44.76 3.88
CA SER A 296 -15.00 44.20 4.54
C SER A 296 -14.67 43.41 5.81
N GLY A 297 -13.50 42.75 5.82
CA GLY A 297 -13.12 41.79 6.86
C GLY A 297 -13.82 40.44 6.75
N ASP A 298 -14.65 40.22 5.73
CA ASP A 298 -15.34 38.96 5.49
C ASP A 298 -14.34 37.88 5.02
N PRO A 299 -14.41 36.63 5.51
CA PRO A 299 -13.51 35.58 5.05
C PRO A 299 -13.77 35.23 3.57
N VAL A 300 -12.72 34.84 2.86
CA VAL A 300 -12.87 34.14 1.57
C VAL A 300 -13.35 32.72 1.87
N PRO A 301 -14.58 32.33 1.47
CA PRO A 301 -15.10 31.00 1.79
C PRO A 301 -14.29 29.90 1.13
N PHE A 302 -14.21 28.74 1.77
CA PHE A 302 -13.61 27.55 1.16
C PHE A 302 -14.67 26.74 0.40
N ASP A 303 -14.59 26.78 -0.92
CA ASP A 303 -15.39 25.92 -1.81
C ASP A 303 -14.66 25.71 -3.13
N LEU A 304 -14.05 24.54 -3.29
CA LEU A 304 -13.29 24.20 -4.50
C LEU A 304 -14.18 23.91 -5.72
N SER A 305 -15.51 23.79 -5.54
CA SER A 305 -16.45 23.70 -6.66
C SER A 305 -16.65 25.06 -7.35
N VAL A 306 -16.32 26.17 -6.68
CA VAL A 306 -16.41 27.53 -7.24
C VAL A 306 -15.06 27.96 -7.82
N PRO A 307 -14.92 28.15 -9.14
CA PRO A 307 -13.62 28.40 -9.78
C PRO A 307 -12.87 29.63 -9.24
N THR A 308 -13.56 30.71 -8.87
CA THR A 308 -12.93 31.92 -8.33
C THR A 308 -12.37 31.71 -6.92
N LEU A 309 -13.07 30.95 -6.07
CA LEU A 309 -12.61 30.59 -4.73
C LEU A 309 -11.45 29.58 -4.81
N ARG A 310 -11.57 28.59 -5.70
CA ARG A 310 -10.49 27.65 -6.01
C ARG A 310 -9.21 28.38 -6.46
N LYS A 311 -9.34 29.33 -7.39
CA LYS A 311 -8.22 30.16 -7.84
C LYS A 311 -7.62 31.02 -6.72
N ALA A 312 -8.45 31.63 -5.88
CA ALA A 312 -7.97 32.40 -4.73
C ALA A 312 -7.17 31.53 -3.76
N TYR A 313 -7.62 30.29 -3.55
CA TYR A 313 -6.96 29.32 -2.69
C TYR A 313 -5.60 28.86 -3.25
N PHE A 314 -5.52 28.37 -4.49
CA PHE A 314 -4.25 27.91 -5.04
C PHE A 314 -3.25 29.05 -5.26
N ASP A 315 -3.64 30.10 -5.98
CA ASP A 315 -2.71 31.15 -6.41
C ASP A 315 -2.22 32.04 -5.26
N ALA A 316 -3.09 32.39 -4.30
CA ALA A 316 -2.70 33.29 -3.21
C ALA A 316 -2.15 32.56 -1.99
N VAL A 317 -2.51 31.28 -1.80
CA VAL A 317 -2.15 30.52 -0.60
C VAL A 317 -1.08 29.47 -0.90
N LEU A 318 -1.36 28.52 -1.80
CA LEU A 318 -0.52 27.33 -1.93
C LEU A 318 0.71 27.55 -2.81
N HIS A 319 0.54 28.12 -4.01
CA HIS A 319 1.66 28.32 -4.95
C HIS A 319 2.84 29.10 -4.33
N PRO A 320 2.64 30.19 -3.56
CA PRO A 320 3.76 30.89 -2.92
C PRO A 320 4.56 30.03 -1.92
N TYR A 321 3.94 29.01 -1.33
CA TYR A 321 4.57 28.07 -0.41
C TYR A 321 5.21 26.88 -1.14
N GLU A 322 4.62 26.46 -2.25
CA GLU A 322 5.23 25.49 -3.16
C GLU A 322 6.51 26.04 -3.79
N ASP A 323 6.49 27.29 -4.25
CA ASP A 323 7.68 28.03 -4.72
C ASP A 323 8.73 28.21 -3.61
N ALA A 324 8.31 28.18 -2.35
CA ALA A 324 9.22 28.28 -1.21
C ALA A 324 9.87 26.93 -0.82
N GLY A 325 9.36 25.81 -1.32
CA GLY A 325 9.89 24.48 -1.04
C GLY A 325 8.90 23.49 -0.40
N VAL A 326 7.59 23.75 -0.40
CA VAL A 326 6.60 22.71 -0.09
C VAL A 326 6.47 21.79 -1.30
N ASP A 327 6.75 20.49 -1.11
CA ASP A 327 6.75 19.51 -2.21
C ASP A 327 5.34 19.00 -2.50
N PHE A 328 4.56 18.73 -1.45
CA PHE A 328 3.17 18.27 -1.53
C PHE A 328 2.37 18.59 -0.26
N TRP A 329 1.05 18.38 -0.29
CA TRP A 329 0.15 18.77 0.80
C TRP A 329 -0.48 17.59 1.54
N TRP A 330 -0.49 17.67 2.88
CA TRP A 330 -1.27 16.79 3.74
C TRP A 330 -2.65 17.40 3.98
N ILE A 331 -3.66 16.85 3.31
CA ILE A 331 -5.04 17.29 3.39
C ILE A 331 -5.78 16.41 4.40
N ASP A 332 -5.82 16.86 5.65
CA ASP A 332 -6.38 16.09 6.77
C ASP A 332 -7.87 16.39 7.02
N TRP A 333 -8.38 17.49 6.47
CA TRP A 333 -9.79 17.83 6.59
C TRP A 333 -10.69 16.77 5.96
N GLN A 334 -11.57 16.21 6.78
CA GLN A 334 -12.53 15.17 6.40
C GLN A 334 -13.96 15.47 6.90
N GLN A 335 -14.16 16.63 7.53
CA GLN A 335 -15.40 16.97 8.21
C GLN A 335 -16.44 17.48 7.20
N GLY A 336 -17.40 16.61 6.86
CA GLY A 336 -18.55 16.94 6.03
C GLY A 336 -18.62 16.10 4.77
N THR A 337 -19.84 15.76 4.35
CA THR A 337 -20.11 14.98 3.11
C THR A 337 -20.80 15.82 2.03
N ARG A 338 -20.94 17.13 2.26
CA ARG A 338 -21.60 18.08 1.35
C ARG A 338 -20.91 19.44 1.41
N MET A 339 -20.67 20.05 0.25
CA MET A 339 -20.21 21.44 0.12
C MET A 339 -21.33 22.35 -0.38
N GLY A 340 -21.63 23.40 0.37
CA GLY A 340 -22.67 24.37 0.00
C GLY A 340 -24.03 23.70 -0.25
N GLN A 341 -24.58 23.88 -1.46
CA GLN A 341 -25.80 23.19 -1.90
C GLN A 341 -25.54 21.90 -2.70
N SER A 342 -24.27 21.57 -2.96
CA SER A 342 -23.88 20.39 -3.75
C SER A 342 -23.87 19.12 -2.91
N ASN A 343 -24.15 17.98 -3.56
CA ASN A 343 -24.05 16.66 -2.97
C ASN A 343 -22.64 16.04 -3.07
N VAL A 344 -21.66 16.79 -3.57
CA VAL A 344 -20.29 16.31 -3.71
C VAL A 344 -19.59 16.35 -2.37
N ASP A 345 -18.89 15.25 -2.06
CA ASP A 345 -18.01 15.15 -0.91
C ASP A 345 -16.85 16.16 -1.02
N PRO A 346 -16.70 17.08 -0.07
CA PRO A 346 -15.59 18.02 -0.05
C PRO A 346 -14.21 17.36 -0.13
N LEU A 347 -14.02 16.20 0.51
CA LEU A 347 -12.74 15.50 0.51
C LEU A 347 -12.35 15.07 -0.90
N TRP A 348 -13.32 14.63 -1.71
CA TRP A 348 -13.07 14.29 -3.10
C TRP A 348 -12.62 15.51 -3.89
N LEU A 349 -13.26 16.67 -3.70
CA LEU A 349 -12.88 17.92 -4.37
C LEU A 349 -11.45 18.33 -3.99
N CYS A 350 -11.10 18.23 -2.71
CA CYS A 350 -9.75 18.46 -2.24
C CYS A 350 -8.75 17.54 -2.93
N ASN A 351 -9.01 16.23 -2.93
CA ASN A 351 -8.11 15.25 -3.53
C ASN A 351 -7.91 15.51 -5.02
N HIS A 352 -9.00 15.72 -5.76
CA HIS A 352 -8.96 15.94 -7.20
C HIS A 352 -8.22 17.24 -7.56
N TYR A 353 -8.62 18.38 -7.00
CA TYR A 353 -8.08 19.66 -7.43
C TYR A 353 -6.65 19.90 -6.92
N HIS A 354 -6.27 19.44 -5.73
CA HIS A 354 -4.86 19.52 -5.31
C HIS A 354 -3.96 18.64 -6.18
N PHE A 355 -4.43 17.45 -6.57
CA PHE A 355 -3.66 16.58 -7.44
C PHE A 355 -3.51 17.17 -8.85
N GLU A 356 -4.60 17.69 -9.43
CA GLU A 356 -4.58 18.32 -10.75
C GLU A 356 -3.76 19.62 -10.80
N ASP A 357 -3.77 20.41 -9.73
CA ASP A 357 -2.93 21.60 -9.61
C ASP A 357 -1.44 21.21 -9.55
N GLN A 358 -1.08 20.26 -8.69
CA GLN A 358 0.30 19.78 -8.62
C GLN A 358 0.79 19.15 -9.93
N ARG A 359 -0.08 18.44 -10.66
CA ARG A 359 0.27 17.80 -11.93
C ARG A 359 0.75 18.82 -12.98
N GLN A 360 0.30 20.07 -12.89
CA GLN A 360 0.70 21.14 -13.80
C GLN A 360 2.12 21.66 -13.55
N ARG A 361 2.76 21.28 -12.43
CA ARG A 361 4.13 21.71 -12.07
C ARG A 361 5.24 20.98 -12.83
N GLY A 362 4.90 20.04 -13.73
CA GLY A 362 5.87 19.24 -14.49
C GLY A 362 6.57 18.14 -13.66
N LYS A 363 6.19 17.97 -12.40
CA LYS A 363 6.61 16.89 -11.51
C LYS A 363 5.48 15.89 -11.30
N ARG A 364 5.80 14.73 -10.73
CA ARG A 364 4.80 13.77 -10.27
C ARG A 364 3.95 14.38 -9.17
N ALA A 365 2.66 14.49 -9.44
CA ALA A 365 1.71 14.91 -8.42
C ALA A 365 1.58 13.83 -7.36
N MET A 366 1.55 14.26 -6.10
CA MET A 366 1.22 13.43 -4.95
C MET A 366 0.48 14.29 -3.95
N ILE A 367 -0.53 13.73 -3.29
CA ILE A 367 -1.15 14.36 -2.12
C ILE A 367 -0.97 13.44 -0.92
N PHE A 368 -1.37 13.87 0.27
CA PHE A 368 -1.51 12.97 1.41
C PHE A 368 -2.88 13.20 2.04
N SER A 369 -3.82 12.28 1.82
CA SER A 369 -5.21 12.46 2.24
C SER A 369 -5.90 11.13 2.53
N ARG A 370 -7.24 11.10 2.53
CA ARG A 370 -8.06 9.96 2.95
C ARG A 370 -8.88 9.40 1.81
N TYR A 371 -9.42 8.20 2.03
CA TYR A 371 -10.27 7.54 1.04
C TYR A 371 -11.62 8.26 0.91
N ALA A 372 -11.91 8.76 -0.29
CA ALA A 372 -13.12 9.50 -0.63
C ALA A 372 -14.09 8.67 -1.50
N GLY A 373 -13.95 7.34 -1.48
CA GLY A 373 -14.72 6.43 -2.32
C GLY A 373 -13.98 5.95 -3.59
N PRO A 374 -14.67 5.17 -4.44
CA PRO A 374 -14.09 4.59 -5.66
C PRO A 374 -13.44 5.66 -6.57
N GLY A 375 -12.27 5.35 -7.12
CA GLY A 375 -11.49 6.31 -7.91
C GLY A 375 -10.46 7.11 -7.11
N SER A 376 -10.45 7.01 -5.77
CA SER A 376 -9.47 7.70 -4.92
C SER A 376 -8.01 7.28 -5.20
N HIS A 377 -7.77 6.08 -5.75
CA HIS A 377 -6.44 5.58 -6.10
C HIS A 377 -5.73 6.41 -7.17
N ARG A 378 -6.48 7.23 -7.93
CA ARG A 378 -5.91 8.24 -8.83
C ARG A 378 -5.14 9.34 -8.10
N TYR A 379 -5.42 9.55 -6.82
CA TYR A 379 -4.87 10.65 -6.01
C TYR A 379 -4.12 10.11 -4.78
N PRO A 380 -3.10 9.25 -4.96
CA PRO A 380 -2.33 8.76 -3.84
C PRO A 380 -1.53 9.91 -3.22
N VAL A 381 -1.20 9.87 -1.94
CA VAL A 381 -1.21 8.76 -0.98
C VAL A 381 -2.35 8.88 0.04
N GLY A 382 -2.96 7.75 0.40
CA GLY A 382 -3.96 7.68 1.48
C GLY A 382 -3.39 7.59 2.90
N PHE A 383 -4.20 7.80 3.95
CA PHE A 383 -3.92 7.26 5.28
C PHE A 383 -5.15 6.79 6.05
N SER A 384 -4.91 5.89 7.00
CA SER A 384 -5.94 5.26 7.82
C SER A 384 -6.54 6.18 8.88
N GLY A 385 -5.90 7.27 9.28
CA GLY A 385 -6.36 8.15 10.36
C GLY A 385 -6.00 7.71 11.79
N ASP A 386 -6.66 8.35 12.74
CA ASP A 386 -6.20 8.50 14.13
C ASP A 386 -6.56 7.30 15.02
N THR A 387 -5.81 6.22 14.89
CA THR A 387 -6.03 4.98 15.66
C THR A 387 -5.55 5.06 17.11
N TRP A 388 -6.20 4.31 17.99
CA TRP A 388 -5.71 4.14 19.35
C TRP A 388 -4.39 3.36 19.36
N SER A 389 -3.42 3.77 20.18
CA SER A 389 -2.18 3.00 20.35
C SER A 389 -2.44 1.78 21.25
N THR A 390 -2.94 0.69 20.66
CA THR A 390 -3.25 -0.58 21.34
C THR A 390 -2.88 -1.78 20.46
N TRP A 391 -2.76 -2.97 21.05
CA TRP A 391 -2.58 -4.22 20.28
C TRP A 391 -3.79 -4.54 19.39
N GLN A 392 -5.00 -4.15 19.79
CA GLN A 392 -6.21 -4.37 19.00
C GLN A 392 -6.21 -3.54 17.70
N SER A 393 -5.75 -2.29 17.76
CA SER A 393 -5.53 -1.47 16.57
C SER A 393 -4.44 -2.08 15.69
N LEU A 394 -3.27 -2.42 16.25
CA LEU A 394 -2.19 -3.05 15.49
C LEU A 394 -2.63 -4.36 14.81
N ALA A 395 -3.43 -5.20 15.49
CA ALA A 395 -3.95 -6.45 14.92
C ALA A 395 -4.94 -6.25 13.76
N PHE A 396 -5.59 -5.09 13.68
CA PHE A 396 -6.52 -4.78 12.58
C PHE A 396 -5.81 -4.22 11.35
N GLN A 397 -4.70 -3.50 11.53
CA GLN A 397 -4.02 -2.75 10.47
C GLN A 397 -3.54 -3.60 9.27
N PRO A 398 -2.97 -4.80 9.43
CA PRO A 398 -2.58 -5.63 8.29
C PRO A 398 -3.77 -6.05 7.43
N TRP A 399 -4.86 -6.48 8.07
CA TRP A 399 -6.09 -6.86 7.35
C TRP A 399 -6.69 -5.66 6.62
N PHE A 400 -6.83 -4.53 7.31
CA PHE A 400 -7.28 -3.26 6.74
C PHE A 400 -6.42 -2.86 5.51
N THR A 401 -5.09 -2.98 5.64
CA THR A 401 -4.10 -2.68 4.59
C THR A 401 -4.25 -3.56 3.36
N GLN A 402 -4.39 -4.87 3.52
CA GLN A 402 -4.50 -5.75 2.36
C GLN A 402 -5.86 -5.65 1.66
N THR A 403 -6.96 -5.45 2.40
CA THR A 403 -8.31 -5.38 1.79
C THR A 403 -8.51 -4.12 0.96
N ALA A 404 -7.78 -3.03 1.22
CA ALA A 404 -7.80 -1.83 0.37
C ALA A 404 -7.44 -2.11 -1.10
N SER A 405 -6.69 -3.18 -1.36
CA SER A 405 -6.36 -3.65 -2.71
C SER A 405 -7.58 -4.11 -3.51
N ASN A 406 -8.66 -4.54 -2.85
CA ASN A 406 -9.92 -4.93 -3.50
C ASN A 406 -10.69 -3.74 -4.10
N ILE A 407 -10.22 -2.51 -3.90
CA ILE A 407 -10.75 -1.30 -4.53
C ILE A 407 -9.62 -0.42 -5.12
N ASP A 408 -8.48 -1.05 -5.45
CA ASP A 408 -7.27 -0.45 -6.02
C ASP A 408 -6.63 0.69 -5.19
N TYR A 409 -7.05 0.89 -3.93
CA TYR A 409 -6.51 1.92 -3.04
C TYR A 409 -5.26 1.45 -2.29
N GLY A 410 -4.26 0.98 -3.06
CA GLY A 410 -3.10 0.28 -2.51
C GLY A 410 -1.97 1.16 -1.96
N TRP A 411 -1.87 2.44 -2.35
CA TRP A 411 -0.86 3.37 -1.83
C TRP A 411 -1.41 4.21 -0.69
N TRP A 412 -1.23 3.72 0.53
CA TRP A 412 -1.62 4.43 1.73
C TRP A 412 -0.73 4.15 2.95
N SER A 413 -0.88 5.00 3.96
CA SER A 413 -0.17 4.97 5.23
C SER A 413 -1.13 4.66 6.38
N HIS A 414 -0.56 4.36 7.54
CA HIS A 414 -1.24 4.46 8.82
C HIS A 414 -0.26 5.06 9.83
N ASP A 415 -0.72 5.27 11.07
CA ASP A 415 0.09 5.94 12.09
C ASP A 415 0.95 4.90 12.79
N ILE A 416 2.17 4.72 12.30
CA ILE A 416 3.04 3.62 12.73
C ILE A 416 3.52 3.89 14.16
N GLY A 417 3.12 3.02 15.08
CA GLY A 417 3.25 3.18 16.53
C GLY A 417 1.97 3.67 17.25
N GLY A 418 0.90 3.92 16.50
CA GLY A 418 -0.40 4.39 16.98
C GLY A 418 -0.46 5.91 17.16
N HIS A 419 -1.67 6.47 17.01
CA HIS A 419 -1.90 7.92 16.99
C HIS A 419 -2.11 8.51 18.40
N MET A 420 -3.19 8.10 19.07
CA MET A 420 -3.68 8.66 20.34
C MET A 420 -4.04 7.58 21.34
N LEU A 421 -4.35 8.00 22.58
CA LEU A 421 -4.88 7.14 23.64
C LEU A 421 -4.01 5.88 23.87
N GLY A 422 -4.54 4.89 24.58
CA GLY A 422 -3.81 3.67 24.92
C GLY A 422 -2.69 3.88 25.93
N ASP A 423 -1.66 3.04 25.86
CA ASP A 423 -0.54 2.96 26.79
C ASP A 423 0.82 3.05 26.08
N ARG A 424 1.89 3.37 26.81
CA ARG A 424 3.26 3.23 26.27
C ARG A 424 3.67 1.76 26.31
N ASN A 425 3.94 1.18 25.14
CA ASN A 425 4.41 -0.18 25.01
C ASN A 425 5.48 -0.27 23.91
N ASP A 426 6.75 -0.34 24.31
CA ASP A 426 7.90 -0.29 23.40
C ASP A 426 8.00 -1.59 22.55
N GLU A 427 7.48 -2.72 23.05
CA GLU A 427 7.36 -3.96 22.28
C GLU A 427 6.34 -3.82 21.14
N ARG A 428 5.18 -3.23 21.43
CA ARG A 428 4.17 -2.91 20.43
C ARG A 428 4.70 -1.92 19.40
N LEU A 429 5.47 -0.91 19.82
CA LEU A 429 6.12 0.02 18.91
C LEU A 429 7.04 -0.72 17.93
N VAL A 430 7.90 -1.62 18.43
CA VAL A 430 8.74 -2.47 17.57
C VAL A 430 7.88 -3.25 16.58
N ARG A 431 6.87 -3.99 17.05
CA ARG A 431 6.00 -4.78 16.16
C ARG A 431 5.29 -3.92 15.10
N TRP A 432 4.88 -2.72 15.47
CA TRP A 432 4.26 -1.78 14.54
C TRP A 432 5.25 -1.25 13.51
N VAL A 433 6.48 -0.89 13.90
CA VAL A 433 7.53 -0.48 12.96
C VAL A 433 7.89 -1.61 12.01
N GLN A 434 8.01 -2.84 12.52
CA GLN A 434 8.26 -4.02 11.69
C GLN A 434 7.20 -4.21 10.61
N PHE A 435 5.91 -4.12 10.97
CA PHE A 435 4.82 -4.12 10.01
C PHE A 435 4.90 -2.90 9.06
N GLY A 436 5.19 -1.71 9.59
CA GLY A 436 5.28 -0.46 8.84
C GLY A 436 6.31 -0.47 7.71
N VAL A 437 7.47 -1.10 7.94
CA VAL A 437 8.53 -1.26 6.92
C VAL A 437 8.00 -2.02 5.69
N PHE A 438 7.16 -3.03 5.90
CA PHE A 438 6.53 -3.84 4.86
C PHE A 438 5.08 -3.43 4.57
N SER A 439 4.75 -2.17 4.85
CA SER A 439 3.50 -1.52 4.42
C SER A 439 3.74 -0.61 3.21
N PRO A 440 2.71 -0.13 2.50
CA PRO A 440 2.92 0.71 1.32
C PRO A 440 3.74 1.97 1.60
N ILE A 441 3.41 2.69 2.69
CA ILE A 441 4.09 3.92 3.10
C ILE A 441 4.52 3.82 4.56
N MET A 442 5.77 4.17 4.84
CA MET A 442 6.36 4.12 6.18
C MET A 442 6.35 5.51 6.82
N ARG A 443 5.25 5.85 7.51
CA ARG A 443 5.07 7.11 8.24
C ARG A 443 4.97 6.91 9.75
N LEU A 444 6.01 7.36 10.46
CA LEU A 444 5.95 7.52 11.90
C LEU A 444 5.06 8.71 12.23
N HIS A 445 4.03 8.53 13.06
CA HIS A 445 3.13 9.63 13.47
C HIS A 445 2.40 9.36 14.79
N SER A 446 2.08 10.43 15.54
CA SER A 446 1.18 10.41 16.71
C SER A 446 0.79 11.81 17.16
N SER A 447 -0.19 11.88 18.07
CA SER A 447 -0.54 13.08 18.82
C SER A 447 0.61 13.65 19.66
N ALA A 448 0.46 14.92 20.04
CA ALA A 448 1.37 15.64 20.93
C ALA A 448 1.38 15.03 22.33
N SER A 449 2.39 14.21 22.61
CA SER A 449 2.65 13.67 23.94
C SER A 449 4.13 13.32 24.09
N PRO A 450 4.76 13.65 25.23
CA PRO A 450 6.12 13.21 25.52
C PRO A 450 6.22 11.68 25.70
N PHE A 451 5.09 10.98 25.86
CA PHE A 451 5.04 9.53 26.04
C PHE A 451 4.85 8.75 24.73
N PHE A 452 4.44 9.43 23.64
CA PHE A 452 4.50 8.86 22.30
C PHE A 452 5.90 9.05 21.73
N VAL A 453 6.77 8.11 22.05
CA VAL A 453 8.17 8.05 21.60
C VAL A 453 8.26 7.20 20.34
N LYS A 454 8.92 7.73 19.31
CA LYS A 454 9.20 7.02 18.04
C LYS A 454 10.66 7.21 17.60
N GLU A 455 11.38 8.09 18.27
CA GLU A 455 12.81 8.30 18.12
C GLU A 455 13.58 7.10 18.70
N PRO A 456 14.37 6.37 17.90
CA PRO A 456 15.05 5.16 18.38
C PRO A 456 15.96 5.42 19.60
N TRP A 457 16.70 6.53 19.61
CA TRP A 457 17.63 6.88 20.69
C TRP A 457 16.98 7.24 22.03
N LYS A 458 15.64 7.32 22.09
CA LYS A 458 14.88 7.49 23.35
C LYS A 458 14.40 6.16 23.93
N LEU A 459 14.62 5.05 23.22
CA LEU A 459 14.23 3.71 23.67
C LEU A 459 15.40 3.01 24.36
N GLU A 460 15.05 2.08 25.26
CA GLU A 460 16.02 1.17 25.86
C GLU A 460 16.36 0.02 24.90
N GLU A 461 17.50 -0.63 25.12
CA GLU A 461 17.80 -1.89 24.43
C GLU A 461 16.88 -3.01 24.93
N PRO A 462 16.43 -3.94 24.05
CA PRO A 462 16.81 -4.07 22.64
C PRO A 462 15.93 -3.27 21.66
N TYR A 463 14.96 -2.49 22.13
CA TYR A 463 13.98 -1.82 21.26
C TYR A 463 14.64 -0.80 20.32
N ARG A 464 15.65 -0.06 20.81
CA ARG A 464 16.42 0.91 20.02
C ARG A 464 17.05 0.27 18.78
N SER A 465 17.94 -0.71 18.99
CA SER A 465 18.67 -1.35 17.90
C SER A 465 17.75 -1.99 16.86
N ILE A 466 16.66 -2.61 17.32
CA ILE A 466 15.66 -3.20 16.42
C ILE A 466 14.96 -2.11 15.58
N LEU A 467 14.60 -0.97 16.16
CA LEU A 467 13.99 0.13 15.40
C LEU A 467 14.96 0.67 14.34
N ASP A 468 16.22 0.90 14.71
CA ASP A 468 17.26 1.40 13.80
C ASP A 468 17.42 0.47 12.58
N ASP A 469 17.52 -0.83 12.82
CA ASP A 469 17.71 -1.83 11.77
C ASP A 469 16.53 -1.88 10.79
N PHE A 470 15.29 -1.86 11.32
CA PHE A 470 14.09 -1.89 10.48
C PHE A 470 13.93 -0.60 9.66
N LEU A 471 14.20 0.57 10.24
CA LEU A 471 14.16 1.84 9.52
C LEU A 471 15.22 1.89 8.40
N ARG A 472 16.40 1.28 8.59
CA ARG A 472 17.41 1.14 7.53
C ARG A 472 16.95 0.15 6.45
N ILE A 473 16.33 -0.98 6.82
CA ILE A 473 15.75 -1.95 5.86
C ILE A 473 14.75 -1.25 4.92
N ARG A 474 13.90 -0.34 5.43
CA ARG A 474 12.94 0.39 4.59
C ARG A 474 13.61 1.13 3.45
N HIS A 475 14.72 1.82 3.69
CA HIS A 475 15.43 2.53 2.63
C HIS A 475 16.17 1.59 1.67
N ARG A 476 16.67 0.45 2.15
CA ARG A 476 17.25 -0.58 1.27
C ARG A 476 16.21 -1.14 0.29
N LEU A 477 14.94 -1.20 0.67
CA LEU A 477 13.83 -1.67 -0.17
C LEU A 477 13.44 -0.71 -1.30
N ILE A 478 13.96 0.52 -1.36
CA ILE A 478 13.52 1.54 -2.31
C ILE A 478 13.62 1.07 -3.78
N PRO A 479 14.69 0.44 -4.28
CA PRO A 479 14.75 -0.01 -5.68
C PRO A 479 13.63 -1.01 -6.02
N TYR A 480 13.34 -1.94 -5.11
CA TYR A 480 12.24 -2.88 -5.24
C TYR A 480 10.88 -2.19 -5.19
N LEU A 481 10.62 -1.39 -4.14
CA LEU A 481 9.37 -0.65 -3.97
C LEU A 481 9.08 0.29 -5.14
N TYR A 482 10.12 0.90 -5.67
CA TYR A 482 10.03 1.82 -6.80
C TYR A 482 9.67 1.08 -8.10
N THR A 483 10.26 -0.10 -8.30
CA THR A 483 9.84 -1.00 -9.37
C THR A 483 8.38 -1.44 -9.17
N MET A 484 7.95 -1.73 -7.94
CA MET A 484 6.55 -2.07 -7.66
C MET A 484 5.60 -0.89 -7.92
N SER A 485 6.02 0.36 -7.70
CA SER A 485 5.24 1.55 -8.10
C SER A 485 5.08 1.63 -9.61
N TYR A 486 6.13 1.31 -10.38
CA TYR A 486 6.02 1.19 -11.84
C TYR A 486 5.06 0.06 -12.24
N THR A 487 5.15 -1.11 -11.60
CA THR A 487 4.24 -2.24 -11.84
C THR A 487 2.78 -1.90 -11.52
N THR A 488 2.51 -1.18 -10.43
CA THR A 488 1.15 -0.70 -10.11
C THR A 488 0.61 0.20 -11.20
N TRP A 489 1.39 1.19 -11.66
CA TRP A 489 0.94 2.06 -12.73
C TRP A 489 0.80 1.33 -14.08
N LYS A 490 1.79 0.51 -14.44
CA LYS A 490 1.89 -0.10 -15.76
C LYS A 490 0.89 -1.24 -15.94
N ASP A 491 0.80 -2.11 -14.95
CA ASP A 491 0.12 -3.41 -15.04
C ASP A 491 -1.14 -3.50 -14.16
N ASP A 492 -1.45 -2.45 -13.39
CA ASP A 492 -2.57 -2.40 -12.44
C ASP A 492 -2.51 -3.50 -11.38
N ILE A 493 -1.29 -3.80 -10.92
CA ILE A 493 -1.02 -4.78 -9.86
C ILE A 493 -0.61 -4.04 -8.58
N PRO A 494 -1.39 -4.13 -7.50
CA PRO A 494 -1.07 -3.45 -6.24
C PRO A 494 0.15 -4.10 -5.56
N LEU A 495 0.87 -3.27 -4.79
CA LEU A 495 2.01 -3.72 -3.99
C LEU A 495 1.58 -4.78 -2.97
N ILE A 496 0.55 -4.49 -2.17
CA ILE A 496 0.01 -5.45 -1.23
C ILE A 496 -1.05 -6.27 -1.94
N ARG A 497 -0.98 -7.60 -1.83
CA ARG A 497 -2.03 -8.49 -2.34
C ARG A 497 -2.42 -9.49 -1.27
N PRO A 498 -3.73 -9.61 -0.97
CA PRO A 498 -4.19 -10.66 -0.08
C PRO A 498 -3.82 -12.05 -0.60
N MET A 499 -3.58 -13.02 0.30
CA MET A 499 -3.13 -14.35 -0.13
C MET A 499 -4.15 -15.09 -1.01
N TYR A 500 -5.43 -14.74 -0.93
CA TYR A 500 -6.43 -15.29 -1.84
C TYR A 500 -6.26 -14.81 -3.29
N TYR A 501 -5.50 -13.75 -3.56
CA TYR A 501 -5.11 -13.41 -4.93
C TYR A 501 -4.11 -14.43 -5.49
N GLU A 502 -3.23 -14.96 -4.64
CA GLU A 502 -2.18 -15.91 -5.03
C GLU A 502 -2.69 -17.35 -5.04
N ALA A 503 -3.69 -17.67 -4.19
CA ALA A 503 -4.29 -19.00 -4.09
C ALA A 503 -5.83 -18.93 -3.93
N PRO A 504 -6.56 -18.47 -4.96
CA PRO A 504 -8.01 -18.25 -4.87
C PRO A 504 -8.84 -19.50 -4.58
N GLN A 505 -8.32 -20.68 -4.92
CA GLN A 505 -9.01 -21.96 -4.75
C GLN A 505 -8.83 -22.54 -3.34
N ASP A 506 -7.96 -21.96 -2.51
CA ASP A 506 -7.68 -22.45 -1.17
C ASP A 506 -8.37 -21.58 -0.12
N ALA A 507 -9.37 -22.14 0.57
CA ALA A 507 -10.10 -21.43 1.61
C ALA A 507 -9.18 -20.86 2.71
N ARG A 508 -8.04 -21.52 2.98
CA ARG A 508 -7.08 -21.08 4.02
C ARG A 508 -6.43 -19.74 3.70
N ALA A 509 -6.36 -19.37 2.41
CA ALA A 509 -5.80 -18.10 1.95
C ALA A 509 -6.71 -16.90 2.28
N TYR A 510 -8.00 -17.14 2.51
CA TYR A 510 -8.98 -16.09 2.87
C TYR A 510 -8.96 -15.75 4.37
N ASP A 511 -8.44 -16.68 5.20
CA ASP A 511 -8.30 -16.49 6.65
C ASP A 511 -6.91 -15.94 7.04
N ALA A 512 -6.15 -15.41 6.09
CA ALA A 512 -4.77 -14.96 6.25
C ALA A 512 -4.67 -13.44 6.50
N GLY A 513 -5.37 -12.94 7.52
CA GLY A 513 -5.54 -11.50 7.80
C GLY A 513 -4.23 -10.69 7.99
N ASN A 514 -3.16 -11.36 8.45
CA ASN A 514 -1.86 -10.74 8.72
C ASN A 514 -0.74 -11.25 7.80
N CYS A 515 -1.09 -11.99 6.75
CA CYS A 515 -0.17 -12.54 5.78
C CYS A 515 -0.58 -12.05 4.40
N TYR A 516 0.36 -11.46 3.66
CA TYR A 516 0.08 -10.87 2.36
C TYR A 516 1.31 -10.97 1.47
N ALA A 517 1.09 -10.99 0.15
CA ALA A 517 2.17 -10.78 -0.79
C ALA A 517 2.56 -9.29 -0.79
N PHE A 518 3.86 -9.04 -0.75
CA PHE A 518 4.48 -7.71 -0.74
C PHE A 518 5.31 -7.52 -2.01
N GLY A 519 4.69 -6.92 -3.01
CA GLY A 519 5.19 -6.81 -4.37
C GLY A 519 5.22 -8.16 -5.07
N THR A 520 5.98 -8.30 -6.14
CA THR A 520 6.01 -9.54 -6.94
C THR A 520 6.80 -10.67 -6.29
N GLU A 521 7.68 -10.42 -5.33
CA GLU A 521 8.68 -11.42 -4.88
C GLU A 521 8.48 -11.93 -3.45
N LEU A 522 7.87 -11.14 -2.56
CA LEU A 522 7.88 -11.40 -1.11
C LEU A 522 6.50 -11.79 -0.58
N ILE A 523 6.49 -12.62 0.47
CA ILE A 523 5.33 -12.86 1.34
C ILE A 523 5.73 -12.45 2.76
N THR A 524 4.94 -11.57 3.39
CA THR A 524 5.23 -11.01 4.70
C THR A 524 4.15 -11.39 5.72
N GLY A 525 4.57 -11.71 6.94
CA GLY A 525 3.70 -11.94 8.08
C GLY A 525 3.86 -10.85 9.15
N ALA A 526 2.79 -10.09 9.42
CA ALA A 526 2.78 -9.10 10.49
C ALA A 526 2.48 -9.76 11.85
N ILE A 527 3.44 -9.72 12.77
CA ILE A 527 3.23 -10.15 14.16
C ILE A 527 2.60 -8.99 14.94
N THR A 528 1.35 -9.18 15.35
CA THR A 528 0.52 -8.13 15.99
C THR A 528 0.07 -8.51 17.39
N GLU A 529 0.83 -9.36 18.06
CA GLU A 529 0.59 -9.83 19.42
C GLU A 529 1.87 -9.74 20.26
N PRO A 530 1.75 -9.63 21.59
CA PRO A 530 2.91 -9.61 22.47
C PRO A 530 3.63 -10.96 22.51
N LEU A 531 4.92 -10.94 22.85
CA LEU A 531 5.71 -12.12 23.13
C LEU A 531 5.04 -12.97 24.21
N ASP A 532 5.01 -14.27 23.97
CA ASP A 532 4.63 -15.22 25.00
C ASP A 532 5.68 -15.17 26.14
N PRO A 533 5.26 -15.05 27.42
CA PRO A 533 6.19 -14.86 28.52
C PRO A 533 7.10 -16.07 28.75
N LYS A 534 6.66 -17.28 28.40
CA LYS A 534 7.46 -18.51 28.52
C LYS A 534 8.25 -18.76 27.24
N LEU A 535 7.64 -18.73 26.07
CA LEU A 535 8.35 -19.03 24.81
C LEU A 535 9.32 -17.91 24.41
N ARG A 536 9.08 -16.67 24.86
CA ARG A 536 9.83 -15.45 24.48
C ARG A 536 9.80 -15.18 22.96
N MET A 537 8.76 -15.66 22.30
CA MET A 537 8.46 -15.47 20.89
C MET A 537 6.97 -15.11 20.74
N ALA A 538 6.64 -14.44 19.65
CA ALA A 538 5.27 -14.21 19.21
C ALA A 538 5.12 -14.83 17.81
N HIS A 539 3.89 -15.02 17.34
CA HIS A 539 3.67 -15.67 16.06
C HIS A 539 2.71 -14.89 15.16
N VAL A 540 2.71 -15.29 13.90
CA VAL A 540 1.69 -14.92 12.90
C VAL A 540 1.29 -16.16 12.14
N SER A 541 -0.02 -16.34 11.93
CA SER A 541 -0.53 -17.43 11.11
C SER A 541 -0.49 -17.04 9.63
N MET A 542 0.35 -17.71 8.86
CA MET A 542 0.58 -17.40 7.45
C MET A 542 0.19 -18.57 6.55
N TYR A 543 -0.33 -18.25 5.37
CA TYR A 543 -0.54 -19.19 4.30
C TYR A 543 0.56 -19.00 3.25
N LEU A 544 1.30 -20.07 2.96
CA LEU A 544 2.25 -20.08 1.85
C LEU A 544 1.67 -20.95 0.72
N PRO A 545 1.56 -20.44 -0.52
CA PRO A 545 1.28 -21.26 -1.70
C PRO A 545 2.33 -22.38 -1.86
N GLU A 546 2.06 -23.39 -2.67
CA GLU A 546 3.05 -24.44 -2.96
C GLU A 546 4.37 -23.86 -3.49
N GLY A 547 5.49 -24.50 -3.12
CA GLY A 547 6.84 -24.06 -3.49
C GLY A 547 7.78 -23.93 -2.30
N ARG A 548 9.06 -23.66 -2.56
CA ARG A 548 10.07 -23.41 -1.53
C ARG A 548 10.28 -21.91 -1.30
N TYR A 549 10.48 -21.53 -0.04
CA TYR A 549 10.64 -20.14 0.40
C TYR A 549 11.83 -19.99 1.35
N MET A 550 12.48 -18.83 1.31
CA MET A 550 13.61 -18.46 2.15
C MET A 550 13.24 -17.20 2.93
N ASP A 551 13.28 -17.27 4.25
CA ASP A 551 13.06 -16.11 5.10
C ASP A 551 14.31 -15.22 5.12
N LEU A 552 14.17 -14.00 4.61
CA LEU A 552 15.24 -13.02 4.49
C LEU A 552 15.87 -12.64 5.83
N LEU A 553 15.08 -12.66 6.91
CA LEU A 553 15.54 -12.18 8.20
C LEU A 553 16.09 -13.32 9.06
N SER A 554 15.39 -14.46 9.11
CA SER A 554 15.83 -15.62 9.91
C SER A 554 16.79 -16.56 9.20
N GLY A 555 16.81 -16.58 7.86
CA GLY A 555 17.56 -17.55 7.06
C GLY A 555 16.89 -18.91 6.92
N ARG A 556 15.77 -19.15 7.59
CA ARG A 556 15.03 -20.42 7.52
C ARG A 556 14.46 -20.67 6.12
N VAL A 557 14.40 -21.94 5.77
CA VAL A 557 13.76 -22.46 4.57
C VAL A 557 12.40 -23.06 4.93
N TYR A 558 11.42 -22.90 4.03
CA TYR A 558 10.09 -23.45 4.19
C TYR A 558 9.57 -24.07 2.90
N THR A 559 8.90 -25.21 3.01
CA THR A 559 8.05 -25.78 1.96
C THR A 559 6.60 -25.32 2.19
N GLY A 560 5.97 -24.71 1.19
CA GLY A 560 4.62 -24.15 1.24
C GLY A 560 3.47 -25.18 1.13
N GLY A 561 2.31 -24.75 0.62
CA GLY A 561 1.10 -25.57 0.41
C GLY A 561 0.18 -25.71 1.64
N ARG A 562 0.46 -24.98 2.73
CA ARG A 562 -0.30 -25.04 3.98
C ARG A 562 -0.24 -23.74 4.76
N LYS A 563 -1.28 -23.53 5.59
CA LYS A 563 -1.31 -22.48 6.62
C LYS A 563 -0.66 -23.00 7.90
N ARG A 564 0.21 -22.21 8.53
CA ARG A 564 0.85 -22.53 9.82
C ARG A 564 1.27 -21.27 10.57
N ASN A 565 1.70 -21.43 11.82
CA ASN A 565 2.24 -20.35 12.62
C ASN A 565 3.74 -20.18 12.38
N PHE A 566 4.17 -18.93 12.29
CA PHE A 566 5.58 -18.57 12.15
C PHE A 566 6.02 -17.82 13.39
N TYR A 567 6.92 -18.40 14.19
CA TYR A 567 7.34 -17.85 15.48
C TYR A 567 8.59 -16.99 15.31
N ARG A 568 8.58 -15.77 15.84
CA ARG A 568 9.76 -14.90 15.87
C ARG A 568 9.97 -14.27 17.24
N ARG A 569 11.25 -14.12 17.58
CA ARG A 569 11.70 -13.22 18.66
C ARG A 569 11.42 -11.77 18.27
N LEU A 570 11.64 -10.85 19.20
CA LEU A 570 11.32 -9.44 18.98
C LEU A 570 12.08 -8.79 17.82
N HIS A 571 13.32 -9.23 17.55
CA HIS A 571 14.20 -8.64 16.53
C HIS A 571 13.84 -9.00 15.07
N SER A 572 12.79 -9.78 14.83
CA SER A 572 12.47 -10.28 13.50
C SER A 572 10.96 -10.49 13.30
N ILE A 573 10.54 -10.49 12.03
CA ILE A 573 9.24 -10.93 11.53
C ILE A 573 9.47 -11.87 10.33
N PRO A 574 8.50 -12.69 9.92
CA PRO A 574 8.64 -13.51 8.72
C PRO A 574 8.56 -12.64 7.44
N VAL A 575 9.61 -12.67 6.62
CA VAL A 575 9.65 -12.04 5.29
C VAL A 575 10.26 -13.02 4.31
N LEU A 576 9.43 -13.66 3.50
CA LEU A 576 9.81 -14.82 2.72
C LEU A 576 9.96 -14.46 1.24
N LEU A 577 11.12 -14.74 0.68
CA LEU A 577 11.37 -14.75 -0.77
C LEU A 577 11.04 -16.16 -1.30
N ARG A 578 10.37 -16.27 -2.44
CA ARG A 578 10.16 -17.56 -3.11
C ARG A 578 11.43 -18.05 -3.82
N GLU A 579 11.56 -19.36 -4.05
CA GLU A 579 12.55 -19.89 -4.99
C GLU A 579 12.33 -19.34 -6.42
N GLY A 580 13.41 -19.02 -7.11
CA GLY A 580 13.40 -18.26 -8.37
C GLY A 580 13.12 -16.77 -8.21
N GLY A 581 12.79 -16.30 -7.00
CA GLY A 581 12.59 -14.88 -6.73
C GLY A 581 13.90 -14.10 -6.72
N ILE A 582 13.84 -12.85 -7.19
CA ILE A 582 15.00 -11.96 -7.29
C ILE A 582 14.62 -10.59 -6.73
N LEU A 583 15.27 -10.20 -5.63
CA LEU A 583 15.00 -8.98 -4.89
C LEU A 583 16.20 -8.02 -4.94
N PRO A 584 16.16 -6.95 -5.76
CA PRO A 584 17.18 -5.92 -5.75
C PRO A 584 16.95 -4.92 -4.63
N LEU A 585 17.94 -4.77 -3.77
CA LEU A 585 17.99 -3.79 -2.68
C LEU A 585 19.13 -2.80 -2.90
N ALA A 586 18.97 -1.59 -2.40
CA ALA A 586 20.10 -0.70 -2.23
C ALA A 586 21.02 -1.24 -1.11
N SER A 587 22.33 -1.03 -1.23
CA SER A 587 23.25 -1.35 -0.14
C SER A 587 23.04 -0.39 1.04
N GLU A 588 23.45 -0.82 2.24
CA GLU A 588 23.40 0.02 3.45
C GLU A 588 24.16 1.34 3.30
N GLU A 589 25.19 1.35 2.47
CA GLU A 589 26.04 2.51 2.17
C GLU A 589 25.39 3.50 1.18
N ASN A 590 24.29 3.12 0.51
CA ASN A 590 23.69 3.90 -0.57
C ASN A 590 22.15 3.91 -0.49
N THR A 591 21.61 4.44 0.61
CA THR A 591 20.17 4.42 0.94
C THR A 591 19.40 5.71 0.56
N ASN A 592 19.90 6.46 -0.43
CA ASN A 592 19.31 7.74 -0.83
C ASN A 592 17.94 7.54 -1.53
N ALA A 593 16.88 8.14 -0.99
CA ALA A 593 15.53 8.01 -1.53
C ALA A 593 15.23 8.86 -2.77
N ARG A 594 16.18 9.69 -3.23
CA ARG A 594 16.06 10.54 -4.42
C ARG A 594 16.90 10.05 -5.60
N MET A 595 17.90 9.21 -5.38
CA MET A 595 18.84 8.77 -6.42
C MET A 595 18.78 7.27 -6.64
N ASN A 596 19.12 6.82 -7.86
CA ASN A 596 19.34 5.40 -8.12
C ASN A 596 20.66 4.95 -7.45
N PRO A 597 20.70 3.76 -6.83
CA PRO A 597 21.85 3.33 -6.05
C PRO A 597 23.04 2.96 -6.94
N GLU A 598 24.23 3.36 -6.53
CA GLU A 598 25.51 2.98 -7.15
C GLU A 598 25.95 1.57 -6.74
N THR A 599 25.39 1.04 -5.65
CA THR A 599 25.64 -0.32 -5.17
C THR A 599 24.31 -1.04 -4.93
N LEU A 600 24.13 -2.19 -5.58
CA LEU A 600 22.96 -3.06 -5.40
C LEU A 600 23.33 -4.36 -4.70
N ASP A 601 22.48 -4.77 -3.76
CA ASP A 601 22.43 -6.12 -3.20
C ASP A 601 21.28 -6.87 -3.87
N ILE A 602 21.59 -7.89 -4.66
CA ILE A 602 20.60 -8.70 -5.37
C ILE A 602 20.43 -10.02 -4.60
N TYR A 603 19.30 -10.15 -3.92
CA TYR A 603 18.93 -11.38 -3.21
C TYR A 603 18.23 -12.34 -4.16
N CYS A 604 18.75 -13.56 -4.24
CA CYS A 604 18.29 -14.60 -5.15
C CYS A 604 17.85 -15.82 -4.35
N GLY A 605 16.58 -16.18 -4.51
CA GLY A 605 16.04 -17.38 -3.90
C GLY A 605 16.40 -18.62 -4.73
N VAL A 606 17.33 -19.45 -4.26
CA VAL A 606 17.84 -20.57 -5.06
C VAL A 606 16.90 -21.77 -5.00
N GLY A 607 16.69 -22.45 -6.13
CA GLY A 607 15.85 -23.66 -6.22
C GLY A 607 15.03 -23.77 -7.50
N LYS A 608 14.80 -22.64 -8.19
CA LYS A 608 14.04 -22.56 -9.44
C LYS A 608 14.54 -21.43 -10.32
N SER A 609 14.30 -21.51 -11.63
CA SER A 609 14.52 -20.37 -12.53
C SER A 609 13.49 -19.27 -12.30
N GLY A 610 13.89 -18.03 -12.56
CA GLY A 610 13.00 -16.87 -12.47
C GLY A 610 13.67 -15.61 -13.01
N SER A 611 12.91 -14.52 -13.08
CA SER A 611 13.42 -13.23 -13.57
C SER A 611 12.71 -12.06 -12.92
N PHE A 612 13.44 -10.96 -12.75
CA PHE A 612 12.94 -9.68 -12.28
C PHE A 612 13.40 -8.57 -13.21
N VAL A 613 12.55 -7.56 -13.45
CA VAL A 613 12.90 -6.40 -14.26
C VAL A 613 12.96 -5.18 -13.35
N LEU A 614 14.17 -4.73 -13.04
CA LEU A 614 14.40 -3.51 -12.27
C LEU A 614 14.06 -2.29 -13.14
N PHE A 615 13.21 -1.40 -12.63
CA PHE A 615 12.86 -0.14 -13.28
C PHE A 615 13.54 1.06 -12.60
N GLU A 616 14.13 1.95 -13.39
CA GLU A 616 14.87 3.12 -12.92
C GLU A 616 14.61 4.34 -13.82
N ASP A 617 14.36 5.50 -13.23
CA ASP A 617 14.23 6.79 -13.92
C ASP A 617 14.73 7.92 -12.98
N ASP A 618 14.30 9.18 -13.16
CA ASP A 618 14.67 10.28 -12.26
C ASP A 618 13.96 10.25 -10.88
N GLY A 619 12.86 9.52 -10.72
CA GLY A 619 12.08 9.49 -9.49
C GLY A 619 11.16 10.70 -9.25
N GLU A 620 11.07 11.65 -10.17
CA GLU A 620 10.45 12.96 -9.93
C GLU A 620 9.59 13.50 -11.10
N SER A 621 9.99 13.31 -12.35
CA SER A 621 9.25 13.85 -13.51
C SER A 621 8.16 12.89 -14.02
N ASN A 622 7.32 13.40 -14.93
CA ASN A 622 6.29 12.61 -15.60
C ASN A 622 6.78 11.92 -16.89
N GLU A 623 8.09 11.87 -17.17
CA GLU A 623 8.64 11.25 -18.38
C GLU A 623 8.25 9.77 -18.55
N TYR A 624 7.98 9.07 -17.43
CA TYR A 624 7.51 7.68 -17.45
C TYR A 624 6.17 7.49 -18.20
N LEU A 625 5.31 8.51 -18.24
CA LEU A 625 4.04 8.48 -18.98
C LEU A 625 4.25 8.34 -20.49
N GLU A 626 5.37 8.85 -21.00
CA GLU A 626 5.77 8.80 -22.41
C GLU A 626 6.75 7.64 -22.69
N GLY A 627 6.95 6.75 -21.72
CA GLY A 627 7.85 5.61 -21.82
C GLY A 627 9.30 5.90 -21.41
N GLY A 628 9.56 7.06 -20.80
CA GLY A 628 10.84 7.39 -20.17
C GLY A 628 11.20 6.41 -19.04
N GLY A 629 12.50 6.21 -18.84
CA GLY A 629 13.05 5.27 -17.87
C GLY A 629 13.88 4.15 -18.49
N ALA A 630 14.54 3.41 -17.61
CA ALA A 630 15.44 2.31 -17.89
C ALA A 630 14.92 1.02 -17.26
N ARG A 631 15.18 -0.11 -17.92
CA ARG A 631 14.83 -1.46 -17.46
C ARG A 631 16.06 -2.34 -17.51
N THR A 632 16.33 -3.03 -16.42
CA THR A 632 17.42 -4.01 -16.33
C THR A 632 16.81 -5.35 -15.93
N ARG A 633 16.83 -6.33 -16.84
CA ARG A 633 16.37 -7.68 -16.54
C ARG A 633 17.47 -8.45 -15.80
N ILE A 634 17.10 -9.07 -14.70
CA ILE A 634 17.94 -9.97 -13.92
C ILE A 634 17.29 -11.34 -13.99
N THR A 635 18.03 -12.35 -14.42
CA THR A 635 17.54 -13.73 -14.61
C THR A 635 18.35 -14.69 -13.76
N GLN A 636 17.66 -15.61 -13.11
CA GLN A 636 18.24 -16.79 -12.47
C GLN A 636 17.81 -18.02 -13.27
N GLU A 637 18.78 -18.81 -13.73
CA GLU A 637 18.55 -20.10 -14.40
C GLU A 637 19.15 -21.20 -13.52
N TYR A 638 18.32 -22.14 -13.06
CA TYR A 638 18.73 -23.23 -12.17
C TYR A 638 18.41 -24.60 -12.79
N ASP A 639 19.43 -25.46 -12.87
CA ASP A 639 19.29 -26.85 -13.27
C ASP A 639 19.33 -27.76 -12.02
N PRO A 640 18.19 -28.39 -11.64
CA PRO A 640 18.13 -29.25 -10.46
C PRO A 640 18.93 -30.55 -10.60
N GLU A 641 19.22 -31.03 -11.80
CA GLU A 641 19.97 -32.28 -12.00
C GLU A 641 21.47 -32.09 -11.77
N SER A 642 22.03 -31.01 -12.32
CA SER A 642 23.46 -30.71 -12.19
C SER A 642 23.80 -29.84 -10.97
N GLY A 643 22.81 -29.14 -10.42
CA GLY A 643 22.99 -28.10 -9.41
C GLY A 643 23.65 -26.83 -9.97
N LEU A 644 23.64 -26.62 -11.28
CA LEU A 644 24.17 -25.40 -11.89
C LEU A 644 23.18 -24.25 -11.71
N LEU A 645 23.70 -23.13 -11.23
CA LEU A 645 22.98 -21.87 -11.07
C LEU A 645 23.69 -20.80 -11.87
N GLN A 646 22.99 -20.18 -12.81
CA GLN A 646 23.44 -19.03 -13.57
C GLN A 646 22.62 -17.80 -13.18
N ILE A 647 23.30 -16.69 -12.88
CA ILE A 647 22.68 -15.38 -12.72
C ILE A 647 23.15 -14.49 -13.87
N ARG A 648 22.20 -13.91 -14.59
CA ARG A 648 22.45 -13.00 -15.71
C ARG A 648 21.79 -11.65 -15.45
N ILE A 649 22.56 -10.58 -15.59
CA ILE A 649 22.09 -9.19 -15.63
C ILE A 649 22.18 -8.76 -17.08
N ASP A 650 21.04 -8.55 -17.73
CA ASP A 650 20.97 -8.17 -19.14
C ASP A 650 21.37 -6.69 -19.33
N PRO A 651 21.74 -6.27 -20.55
CA PRO A 651 22.00 -4.86 -20.85
C PRO A 651 20.80 -3.97 -20.50
N VAL A 652 21.08 -2.74 -20.08
CA VAL A 652 20.03 -1.74 -19.78
C VAL A 652 19.24 -1.39 -21.05
N GLU A 653 17.92 -1.51 -20.99
CA GLU A 653 16.99 -1.09 -22.04
C GLU A 653 16.32 0.24 -21.70
N GLY A 654 16.09 1.11 -22.70
CA GLY A 654 15.48 2.43 -22.50
C GLY A 654 16.53 3.53 -22.29
N ASP A 655 16.21 4.55 -21.50
CA ASP A 655 17.12 5.67 -21.29
C ASP A 655 18.19 5.36 -20.24
N THR A 656 19.36 4.99 -20.74
CA THR A 656 20.51 4.65 -19.91
C THR A 656 21.01 5.79 -19.01
N ALA A 657 20.63 7.05 -19.26
CA ALA A 657 21.05 8.18 -18.44
C ALA A 657 20.58 8.07 -16.98
N PHE A 658 19.49 7.34 -16.72
CA PHE A 658 18.98 7.12 -15.37
C PHE A 658 19.75 6.07 -14.57
N VAL A 659 20.52 5.20 -15.22
CA VAL A 659 21.29 4.15 -14.55
C VAL A 659 22.73 4.62 -14.37
N PRO A 660 23.36 4.47 -13.18
CA PRO A 660 24.78 4.78 -13.00
C PRO A 660 25.65 4.10 -14.08
N GLU A 661 26.64 4.83 -14.63
CA GLU A 661 27.55 4.28 -15.65
C GLU A 661 28.32 3.05 -15.15
N ARG A 662 28.61 3.05 -13.85
CA ARG A 662 29.29 2.00 -13.13
C ARG A 662 28.51 1.72 -11.85
N ARG A 663 28.15 0.45 -11.64
CA ARG A 663 27.40 0.00 -10.48
C ARG A 663 28.10 -1.19 -9.84
N ARG A 664 28.31 -1.16 -8.53
CA ARG A 664 28.76 -2.33 -7.78
C ARG A 664 27.58 -3.26 -7.51
N VAL A 665 27.79 -4.56 -7.67
CA VAL A 665 26.74 -5.56 -7.43
C VAL A 665 27.24 -6.63 -6.47
N ARG A 666 26.47 -6.90 -5.42
CA ARG A 666 26.64 -8.05 -4.53
C ARG A 666 25.46 -9.00 -4.72
N ILE A 667 25.73 -10.28 -4.95
CA ILE A 667 24.72 -11.31 -5.14
C ILE A 667 24.62 -12.12 -3.85
N HIS A 668 23.41 -12.17 -3.29
CA HIS A 668 23.08 -12.92 -2.09
C HIS A 668 22.29 -14.17 -2.50
N LEU A 669 22.91 -15.34 -2.41
CA LEU A 669 22.27 -16.62 -2.74
C LEU A 669 21.66 -17.21 -1.47
N LEU A 670 20.33 -17.30 -1.41
CA LEU A 670 19.60 -17.78 -0.23
C LEU A 670 19.16 -19.24 -0.36
N GLY A 671 19.12 -19.94 0.77
CA GLY A 671 18.68 -21.33 0.86
C GLY A 671 19.70 -22.30 0.27
N VAL A 672 21.00 -22.02 0.41
CA VAL A 672 22.10 -22.85 -0.08
C VAL A 672 22.91 -23.44 1.07
N ALA A 673 23.33 -24.70 0.91
CA ALA A 673 24.21 -25.42 1.83
C ALA A 673 25.67 -25.46 1.34
N ASP A 674 25.90 -25.22 0.04
CA ASP A 674 27.24 -25.15 -0.56
C ASP A 674 27.17 -24.35 -1.86
N VAL A 675 28.24 -23.59 -2.15
CA VAL A 675 28.41 -22.83 -3.39
C VAL A 675 29.87 -22.94 -3.83
N SER A 676 30.12 -23.42 -5.04
CA SER A 676 31.47 -23.65 -5.55
C SER A 676 32.30 -22.36 -5.54
N GLY A 677 33.36 -22.33 -4.72
CA GLY A 677 34.28 -21.20 -4.64
C GLY A 677 33.82 -20.03 -3.77
N ALA A 678 32.70 -20.15 -3.04
CA ALA A 678 32.21 -19.14 -2.12
C ALA A 678 31.99 -19.71 -0.71
N ARG A 679 32.07 -18.85 0.31
CA ARG A 679 31.76 -19.23 1.70
C ARG A 679 30.26 -19.09 1.93
N VAL A 680 29.66 -20.11 2.54
CA VAL A 680 28.27 -20.12 2.98
C VAL A 680 28.21 -19.85 4.49
N ASP A 681 27.30 -18.98 4.91
CA ASP A 681 26.89 -18.85 6.30
C ASP A 681 25.92 -20.01 6.65
N PRO A 682 26.32 -20.97 7.50
CA PRO A 682 25.50 -22.13 7.83
C PRO A 682 24.30 -21.76 8.73
N VAL A 683 24.28 -20.56 9.33
CA VAL A 683 23.16 -20.09 10.15
C VAL A 683 22.10 -19.45 9.29
N ARG A 684 22.51 -18.60 8.33
CA ARG A 684 21.56 -17.91 7.43
C ARG A 684 21.24 -18.68 6.15
N HIS A 685 21.95 -19.78 5.89
CA HIS A 685 21.88 -20.53 4.64
C HIS A 685 22.11 -19.64 3.41
N GLU A 686 23.09 -18.73 3.52
CA GLU A 686 23.33 -17.64 2.59
C GLU A 686 24.80 -17.63 2.12
N ALA A 687 25.01 -17.38 0.83
CA ALA A 687 26.32 -17.02 0.29
C ALA A 687 26.28 -15.61 -0.30
N VAL A 688 27.23 -14.75 0.09
CA VAL A 688 27.36 -13.39 -0.45
C VAL A 688 28.58 -13.33 -1.38
N ILE A 689 28.35 -12.92 -2.62
CA ILE A 689 29.35 -12.90 -3.68
C ILE A 689 29.43 -11.49 -4.26
N ASP A 690 30.62 -10.88 -4.20
CA ASP A 690 30.86 -9.59 -4.83
C ASP A 690 31.10 -9.80 -6.34
N ALA A 691 30.12 -9.41 -7.15
CA ALA A 691 30.23 -9.45 -8.62
C ALA A 691 31.08 -8.29 -9.17
N GLY A 692 31.57 -7.41 -8.28
CA GLY A 692 32.40 -6.26 -8.64
C GLY A 692 31.60 -5.12 -9.22
N VAL A 693 32.29 -4.24 -9.97
CA VAL A 693 31.69 -3.07 -10.62
C VAL A 693 31.38 -3.41 -12.07
N ILE A 694 30.09 -3.43 -12.41
CA ILE A 694 29.59 -3.67 -13.76
C ILE A 694 29.21 -2.35 -14.44
N GLY A 695 29.29 -2.34 -15.77
CA GLY A 695 28.71 -1.25 -16.58
C GLY A 695 27.24 -1.52 -16.92
N ARG A 696 26.69 -0.76 -17.86
CA ARG A 696 25.30 -0.92 -18.34
C ARG A 696 25.09 -2.07 -19.34
N GLY A 697 26.11 -2.90 -19.55
CA GLY A 697 26.08 -4.06 -20.44
C GLY A 697 25.78 -5.36 -19.71
N ALA A 698 25.76 -6.48 -20.44
CA ALA A 698 25.48 -7.79 -19.87
C ALA A 698 26.56 -8.24 -18.88
N CYS A 699 26.15 -8.88 -17.79
CA CYS A 699 27.00 -9.58 -16.85
C CYS A 699 26.42 -10.96 -16.55
N GLU A 700 27.26 -11.98 -16.50
CA GLU A 700 26.82 -13.35 -16.22
C GLU A 700 27.83 -14.05 -15.30
N VAL A 701 27.30 -14.80 -14.35
CA VAL A 701 28.07 -15.58 -13.38
C VAL A 701 27.38 -16.93 -13.14
N THR A 702 28.19 -17.97 -12.97
CA THR A 702 27.70 -19.34 -12.82
C THR A 702 28.42 -20.05 -11.69
N TRP A 703 27.66 -20.80 -10.90
CA TRP A 703 28.17 -21.63 -9.81
C TRP A 703 27.52 -23.00 -9.82
N LYS A 704 28.18 -23.95 -9.17
CA LYS A 704 27.52 -25.17 -8.70
C LYS A 704 27.04 -24.93 -7.27
N VAL A 705 25.77 -25.18 -7.02
CA VAL A 705 25.12 -24.95 -5.72
C VAL A 705 24.48 -26.24 -5.22
N ARG A 706 24.36 -26.36 -3.90
CA ARG A 706 23.54 -27.37 -3.25
C ARG A 706 22.52 -26.66 -2.37
N LEU A 707 21.25 -27.01 -2.49
CA LEU A 707 20.19 -26.45 -1.66
C LEU A 707 20.35 -26.87 -0.19
N SER A 708 19.94 -26.01 0.73
CA SER A 708 19.88 -26.33 2.16
C SER A 708 18.47 -26.68 2.61
N GLY A 709 18.40 -27.52 3.64
CA GLY A 709 17.30 -27.55 4.60
C GLY A 709 17.68 -26.78 5.86
N ASN A 710 16.81 -26.79 6.87
CA ASN A 710 17.04 -26.17 8.16
C ASN A 710 18.00 -26.99 9.03
N ASP A 711 18.72 -26.33 9.94
CA ASP A 711 19.52 -27.01 10.97
C ASP A 711 18.64 -27.31 12.19
N HIS A 712 17.81 -28.35 12.07
CA HIS A 712 16.80 -28.70 13.07
C HIS A 712 17.35 -28.78 14.49
N ARG A 713 18.51 -29.43 14.65
CA ARG A 713 19.10 -29.63 15.97
C ARG A 713 19.55 -28.31 16.58
N ARG A 714 20.29 -27.49 15.84
CA ARG A 714 20.72 -26.17 16.32
C ARG A 714 19.52 -25.30 16.65
N GLU A 715 18.53 -25.24 15.77
CA GLU A 715 17.39 -24.36 15.94
C GLU A 715 16.48 -24.75 17.11
N VAL A 716 16.24 -26.05 17.32
CA VAL A 716 15.51 -26.53 18.51
C VAL A 716 16.29 -26.18 19.77
N MET A 717 17.61 -26.37 19.77
CA MET A 717 18.46 -26.02 20.90
C MET A 717 18.45 -24.52 21.19
N ASP A 718 18.50 -23.68 20.16
CA ASP A 718 18.40 -22.22 20.29
C ASP A 718 17.04 -21.84 20.89
N LEU A 719 15.94 -22.39 20.35
CA LEU A 719 14.59 -22.15 20.83
C LEU A 719 14.46 -22.45 22.33
N ILE A 720 14.82 -23.66 22.77
CA ILE A 720 14.69 -24.04 24.18
C ILE A 720 15.70 -23.31 25.08
N THR A 721 16.84 -22.87 24.55
CA THR A 721 17.81 -22.06 25.30
C THR A 721 17.18 -20.73 25.70
N TYR A 722 16.51 -20.05 24.77
CA TYR A 722 15.85 -18.75 25.02
C TYR A 722 14.51 -18.87 25.75
N ALA A 723 13.82 -20.00 25.66
CA ALA A 723 12.55 -20.21 26.34
C ALA A 723 12.70 -20.16 27.88
N PHE A 724 11.80 -19.47 28.56
CA PHE A 724 11.69 -19.39 30.02
C PHE A 724 10.80 -20.52 30.54
N ILE A 725 11.29 -21.75 30.37
CA ILE A 725 10.68 -23.00 30.84
C ILE A 725 11.63 -23.73 31.80
N GLU A 726 11.11 -24.74 32.52
CA GLU A 726 11.90 -25.51 33.48
C GLU A 726 13.10 -26.19 32.83
N ILE A 727 14.26 -26.15 33.50
CA ILE A 727 15.51 -26.76 33.02
C ILE A 727 15.32 -28.25 32.73
N VAL A 728 14.64 -28.98 33.61
CA VAL A 728 14.34 -30.41 33.40
C VAL A 728 13.54 -30.65 32.13
N THR A 729 12.66 -29.74 31.74
CA THR A 729 11.92 -29.83 30.48
C THR A 729 12.86 -29.63 29.29
N LYS A 730 13.77 -28.65 29.37
CA LYS A 730 14.81 -28.43 28.35
C LYS A 730 15.71 -29.66 28.20
N ASP A 731 16.17 -30.23 29.31
CA ASP A 731 17.04 -31.43 29.31
C ASP A 731 16.34 -32.62 28.65
N ARG A 732 15.06 -32.86 28.97
CA ARG A 732 14.27 -33.92 28.34
C ARG A 732 14.12 -33.74 26.82
N ILE A 733 13.87 -32.51 26.36
CA ILE A 733 13.79 -32.19 24.93
C ILE A 733 15.16 -32.41 24.27
N ALA A 734 16.25 -31.91 24.87
CA ALA A 734 17.60 -32.03 24.35
C ALA A 734 18.09 -33.49 24.29
N GLU A 735 17.80 -34.30 25.31
CA GLU A 735 18.09 -35.73 25.34
C GLU A 735 17.34 -36.48 24.23
N LEU A 736 16.04 -36.17 24.05
CA LEU A 736 15.24 -36.76 22.98
C LEU A 736 15.80 -36.36 21.61
N LEU A 737 16.08 -35.08 21.40
CA LEU A 737 16.68 -34.55 20.19
C LEU A 737 18.01 -35.24 19.87
N HIS A 738 18.86 -35.45 20.88
CA HIS A 738 20.16 -36.09 20.70
C HIS A 738 20.06 -37.54 20.21
N ARG A 739 19.12 -38.32 20.77
CA ARG A 739 19.04 -39.78 20.52
C ARG A 739 18.10 -40.21 19.39
N ALA A 740 17.14 -39.37 19.00
CA ALA A 740 16.07 -39.72 18.06
C ALA A 740 16.38 -39.26 16.63
N THR A 741 15.75 -39.93 15.66
CA THR A 741 15.56 -39.38 14.30
C THR A 741 14.54 -38.24 14.33
N ASP A 742 14.48 -37.41 13.28
CA ASP A 742 13.54 -36.27 13.23
C ASP A 742 12.08 -36.69 13.37
N ALA A 743 11.69 -37.81 12.72
CA ALA A 743 10.33 -38.35 12.83
C ALA A 743 9.99 -38.83 14.24
N GLU A 744 10.91 -39.57 14.88
CA GLU A 744 10.76 -40.04 16.26
C GLU A 744 10.78 -38.88 17.27
N PHE A 745 11.58 -37.84 17.00
CA PHE A 745 11.65 -36.64 17.82
C PHE A 745 10.31 -35.90 17.80
N LEU A 746 9.75 -35.62 16.62
CA LEU A 746 8.46 -34.95 16.49
C LEU A 746 7.32 -35.74 17.13
N GLN A 747 7.30 -37.06 16.95
CA GLN A 747 6.33 -37.91 17.63
C GLN A 747 6.50 -37.85 19.15
N GLY A 748 7.73 -37.98 19.65
CA GLY A 748 8.02 -37.93 21.08
C GLY A 748 7.66 -36.58 21.71
N ILE A 749 7.90 -35.47 21.01
CA ILE A 749 7.51 -34.13 21.48
C ILE A 749 5.99 -34.00 21.62
N ARG A 750 5.20 -34.56 20.68
CA ARG A 750 3.72 -34.58 20.77
C ARG A 750 3.19 -35.43 21.92
N GLU A 751 3.93 -36.48 22.29
CA GLU A 751 3.57 -37.38 23.39
C GLU A 751 4.03 -36.86 24.77
N MET A 752 4.96 -35.90 24.80
CA MET A 752 5.39 -35.24 26.03
C MET A 752 4.32 -34.23 26.50
N ASP A 753 4.13 -34.16 27.82
CA ASP A 753 3.31 -33.12 28.45
C ASP A 753 4.03 -31.77 28.41
N LEU A 754 3.92 -31.07 27.28
CA LEU A 754 4.53 -29.79 26.97
C LEU A 754 3.47 -28.74 26.67
N ASP A 755 3.85 -27.46 26.81
CA ASP A 755 3.01 -26.35 26.37
C ASP A 755 2.73 -26.47 24.85
N PRO A 756 1.47 -26.44 24.39
CA PRO A 756 1.13 -26.58 22.98
C PRO A 756 1.83 -25.57 22.06
N LYS A 757 2.08 -24.34 22.53
CA LYS A 757 2.82 -23.33 21.73
C LYS A 757 4.30 -23.70 21.57
N LEU A 758 4.89 -24.34 22.58
CA LEU A 758 6.27 -24.83 22.49
C LEU A 758 6.35 -25.97 21.47
N VAL A 759 5.37 -26.88 21.47
CA VAL A 759 5.28 -27.96 20.48
C VAL A 759 5.14 -27.38 19.08
N ASP A 760 4.19 -26.47 18.84
CA ASP A 760 3.97 -25.85 17.52
C ASP A 760 5.20 -25.07 17.02
N ALA A 761 5.88 -24.34 17.92
CA ALA A 761 7.12 -23.63 17.57
C ALA A 761 8.30 -24.57 17.27
N ILE A 762 8.38 -25.74 17.90
CA ILE A 762 9.34 -26.79 17.54
C ILE A 762 8.98 -27.39 16.18
N GLU A 763 7.70 -27.67 15.92
CA GLU A 763 7.23 -28.22 14.64
C GLU A 763 7.46 -27.26 13.46
N GLU A 764 7.36 -25.94 13.69
CA GLU A 764 7.71 -24.93 12.68
C GLU A 764 9.14 -25.10 12.13
N ILE A 765 10.09 -25.58 12.94
CA ILE A 765 11.49 -25.72 12.52
C ILE A 765 11.65 -26.80 11.43
N TYR A 766 10.79 -27.82 11.43
CA TYR A 766 10.84 -29.00 10.54
C TYR A 766 9.96 -28.82 9.28
N CYS A 767 9.87 -27.59 8.80
CA CYS A 767 8.91 -27.18 7.77
C CYS A 767 9.52 -26.96 6.38
N ASP A 768 10.81 -27.26 6.20
CA ASP A 768 11.57 -27.15 4.96
C ASP A 768 11.28 -28.25 3.94
#